data_AF-A0A8S3RYD3-F1
#
_entry.id   AF-A0A8S3RYD3-F1
#
_cell.length_a   1.000
_cell.length_b   1.000
_cell.length_c   1.000
_cell.angle_alpha   90.00
_cell.angle_beta   90.00
_cell.angle_gamma   90.00
#
_symmetry.space_group_name_H-M   'P 1'
#
loop_
_entity.id
_entity.type
_entity.pdbx_description
1 polymer ?
#
loop_
_entity_poly.entity_id
_entity_poly.type
_entity_poly.pdbx_seq_one_letter_code
_entity_poly.pdbx_strand_id
1 'polypeptide(L)'
;MRSFTCFGQLYLRLKKEIFDMLLIITVLSLWSVMGEINLRGKGASFPGAVYKNWIPAYKRYRSPYISLNMDYDAVGSGTGKTAITDNIDIEYAGSDTLLSSADEANHPDLVTFPTMAGAVVLAFKLPGFDSKLNLTREVVVGIYNGTIRWWNDTLIQQSNPHFTFPYHRLIVLARADKSGTTSLFTEALSSFSPAWDNTYGIFSNGVSSVTGVHDNWEPDVITYFGKTSAGVSGILMSFDYSIGYLSTGSAEESSLQTAYLENRKGFFCQATAHNVQDSMDYFAQLNSDFTFSLHNADSETSYPIAGFTHFIAYKTSMSSCLSAREFIRYVHWFMTDPEQRQVCIAYGMAPLSTSMVARITEHVLKEFTCQGQSVWGMMTANIAAENEQPETWLVPVAVSIPLFIVVVLSFSSYICFQRIKFYRKINNDDWLIAIEDIIFYYDQKVLNSLKSKFISGKSIFSLNSSTQASDCPELIQQVLQWPGKWNCETVGLRLLQVQQLKKITRPMKAKMLIMKDKFFHNNVVRFFGLAELDSDHYIISEYCGKGQLIDLLQNEKFNMSKQLKLSISVDIASGMHYLHSKNIIHGNLKSTKCLIDSKWTVKICDWEYNTLILCQDENCNSLHSLRQNNRVEETKYAIKYQEFWVAPEIIRMEYKCNPSTASDVYSFAIILQEIYTREDPYSELADLMSPEDVVNAVVQIGGIRPRPNDDMPISVRQCMEIAWGHSPEDRPNFEQIMKMLKRSSPTTKSVLDSMMETIEEYTVLLEERIDEKTVEYNMTIQHLQHILNTYLPKPIINSLTNGKTIGVRRIGPVGFIYIDVRNFHYLTAGIKKINNKIKSIENFHSRLTGLAEEFSAFIYSISFDSVVFILGMDRAEKGANSIPFETANMCLQLNKIIKNKIRPKDLEFSICATFDVLHDKVLDKSGRYQIFGSALDKVTTIAKAAKNLHVFISLPLCAKIKAYDCFLVTEVIDSQFNGQNVFRLERRNETIIEEDIDILTLDEDDEHAGSVDSGLDVRITKLKDSVDDKV
;
A
#
# COMPACT_ATOMS: atom_id res chain seq x y z
N MET A 1 -35.67 -51.55 -44.43
CA MET A 1 -35.09 -50.35 -43.77
C MET A 1 -33.79 -50.58 -42.98
N ARG A 2 -33.20 -51.79 -42.92
CA ARG A 2 -31.88 -52.01 -42.27
C ARG A 2 -30.69 -52.13 -43.24
N SER A 3 -30.93 -52.20 -44.55
CA SER A 3 -29.86 -52.30 -45.57
C SER A 3 -29.38 -50.94 -46.11
N PHE A 4 -30.16 -49.87 -45.90
CA PHE A 4 -29.83 -48.51 -46.36
C PHE A 4 -28.90 -47.72 -45.42
N THR A 5 -28.81 -48.12 -44.14
CA THR A 5 -27.96 -47.44 -43.15
C THR A 5 -26.49 -47.86 -43.24
N CYS A 6 -26.21 -49.10 -43.64
CA CYS A 6 -24.84 -49.60 -43.77
C CYS A 6 -24.12 -49.02 -45.01
N PHE A 7 -24.84 -48.88 -46.14
CA PHE A 7 -24.30 -48.26 -47.35
C PHE A 7 -24.02 -46.75 -47.18
N GLY A 8 -24.83 -46.03 -46.39
CA GLY A 8 -24.63 -44.61 -46.11
C GLY A 8 -23.41 -44.32 -45.22
N GLN A 9 -23.12 -45.17 -44.24
CA GLN A 9 -21.93 -45.01 -43.37
C GLN A 9 -20.63 -45.37 -44.09
N LEU A 10 -20.64 -46.36 -44.98
CA LEU A 10 -19.48 -46.70 -45.82
C LEU A 10 -19.20 -45.61 -46.86
N TYR A 11 -20.25 -45.08 -47.49
CA TYR A 11 -20.16 -43.97 -48.45
C TYR A 11 -19.64 -42.66 -47.81
N LEU A 12 -20.04 -42.37 -46.56
CA LEU A 12 -19.55 -41.18 -45.83
C LEU A 12 -18.10 -41.31 -45.34
N ARG A 13 -17.63 -42.52 -45.01
CA ARG A 13 -16.20 -42.75 -44.65
C ARG A 13 -15.28 -42.68 -45.86
N LEU A 14 -15.64 -43.32 -46.97
CA LEU A 14 -14.88 -43.27 -48.23
C LEU A 14 -14.77 -41.85 -48.80
N LYS A 15 -15.82 -41.02 -48.66
CA LYS A 15 -15.81 -39.63 -49.12
C LYS A 15 -14.88 -38.75 -48.28
N LYS A 16 -14.72 -39.04 -46.99
CA LYS A 16 -13.84 -38.28 -46.10
C LYS A 16 -12.37 -38.56 -46.40
N GLU A 17 -11.99 -39.83 -46.56
CA GLU A 17 -10.59 -40.18 -46.85
C GLU A 17 -10.15 -39.79 -48.27
N ILE A 18 -11.04 -39.89 -49.27
CA ILE A 18 -10.73 -39.46 -50.64
C ILE A 18 -10.70 -37.93 -50.75
N PHE A 19 -11.59 -37.22 -50.03
CA PHE A 19 -11.57 -35.76 -49.97
C PHE A 19 -10.34 -35.25 -49.22
N ASP A 20 -9.98 -35.87 -48.09
CA ASP A 20 -8.78 -35.52 -47.33
C ASP A 20 -7.50 -35.81 -48.14
N MET A 21 -7.43 -36.91 -48.90
CA MET A 21 -6.31 -37.20 -49.81
C MET A 21 -6.22 -36.23 -51.00
N LEU A 22 -7.33 -35.88 -51.65
CA LEU A 22 -7.33 -34.92 -52.75
C LEU A 22 -7.04 -33.49 -52.26
N LEU A 23 -7.48 -33.14 -51.05
CA LEU A 23 -7.15 -31.86 -50.39
C LEU A 23 -5.65 -31.83 -50.04
N ILE A 24 -5.08 -32.92 -49.55
CA ILE A 24 -3.65 -33.01 -49.25
C ILE A 24 -2.80 -32.91 -50.53
N ILE A 25 -3.18 -33.55 -51.64
CA ILE A 25 -2.41 -33.54 -52.90
C ILE A 25 -2.55 -32.19 -53.65
N THR A 26 -3.71 -31.52 -53.56
CA THR A 26 -3.91 -30.17 -54.12
C THR A 26 -3.30 -29.07 -53.25
N VAL A 27 -3.24 -29.26 -51.92
CA VAL A 27 -2.50 -28.36 -51.01
C VAL A 27 -0.99 -28.55 -51.15
N LEU A 28 -0.49 -29.78 -51.36
CA LEU A 28 0.94 -30.05 -51.54
C LEU A 28 1.50 -29.57 -52.89
N SER A 29 0.68 -29.40 -53.93
CA SER A 29 1.13 -28.92 -55.25
C SER A 29 1.10 -27.40 -55.43
N LEU A 30 0.50 -26.66 -54.48
CA LEU A 30 0.45 -25.19 -54.47
C LEU A 30 1.38 -24.53 -53.44
N TRP A 31 2.09 -25.32 -52.65
CA TRP A 31 3.03 -24.82 -51.65
C TRP A 31 4.45 -25.02 -52.17
N SER A 32 4.87 -24.16 -53.10
CA SER A 32 6.23 -23.66 -52.95
C SER A 32 6.20 -22.84 -51.66
N VAL A 33 6.77 -23.38 -50.59
CA VAL A 33 7.01 -22.61 -49.36
C VAL A 33 8.01 -21.52 -49.74
N MET A 34 7.51 -20.40 -50.24
CA MET A 34 8.28 -19.16 -50.19
C MET A 34 8.42 -18.86 -48.70
N GLY A 35 9.63 -19.07 -48.17
CA GLY A 35 9.92 -18.78 -46.77
C GLY A 35 9.47 -17.36 -46.42
N GLU A 36 8.77 -17.22 -45.30
CA GLU A 36 8.29 -15.94 -44.81
C GLU A 36 9.50 -15.05 -44.46
N ILE A 37 9.59 -13.89 -45.10
CA ILE A 37 10.65 -12.92 -44.81
C ILE A 37 10.21 -12.11 -43.60
N ASN A 38 10.99 -12.17 -42.52
CA ASN A 38 10.72 -11.44 -41.28
C ASN A 38 11.64 -10.22 -41.19
N LEU A 39 11.05 -9.02 -41.13
CA LEU A 39 11.75 -7.74 -40.92
C LEU A 39 11.21 -7.06 -39.67
N ARG A 40 11.89 -7.26 -38.53
CA ARG A 40 11.51 -6.62 -37.27
C ARG A 40 12.39 -5.41 -37.01
N GLY A 41 11.75 -4.27 -36.77
CA GLY A 41 12.41 -3.06 -36.32
C GLY A 41 11.93 -2.59 -34.97
N LYS A 42 12.76 -1.84 -34.25
CA LYS A 42 12.42 -1.26 -32.95
C LYS A 42 13.17 0.04 -32.71
N GLY A 43 12.53 1.02 -32.06
CA GLY A 43 13.25 2.21 -31.63
C GLY A 43 12.41 3.47 -31.58
N ALA A 44 12.95 4.56 -32.12
CA ALA A 44 12.41 5.91 -32.10
C ALA A 44 10.89 5.97 -32.27
N SER A 45 10.22 6.57 -31.28
CA SER A 45 8.79 6.88 -31.36
C SER A 45 8.49 8.15 -32.17
N PHE A 46 9.50 8.98 -32.40
CA PHE A 46 9.40 10.24 -33.12
C PHE A 46 8.80 10.09 -34.54
N PRO A 47 9.27 9.16 -35.41
CA PRO A 47 8.65 8.87 -36.71
C PRO A 47 7.50 7.83 -36.66
N GLY A 48 7.02 7.45 -35.47
CA GLY A 48 6.12 6.30 -35.29
C GLY A 48 4.84 6.37 -36.12
N ALA A 49 4.23 7.55 -36.25
CA ALA A 49 3.02 7.77 -37.05
C ALA A 49 3.24 7.49 -38.56
N VAL A 50 4.42 7.83 -39.07
CA VAL A 50 4.79 7.59 -40.47
C VAL A 50 4.99 6.09 -40.71
N TYR A 51 5.75 5.40 -39.84
CA TYR A 51 6.00 3.96 -39.98
C TYR A 51 4.73 3.12 -39.86
N LYS A 52 3.78 3.52 -39.00
CA LYS A 52 2.47 2.88 -38.87
C LYS A 52 1.67 2.88 -40.18
N ASN A 53 1.95 3.81 -41.10
CA ASN A 53 1.32 3.88 -42.42
C ASN A 53 2.18 3.23 -43.51
N TRP A 54 3.49 3.51 -43.53
CA TRP A 54 4.40 2.95 -44.54
C TRP A 54 4.51 1.43 -44.49
N ILE A 55 4.50 0.82 -43.30
CA ILE A 55 4.68 -0.64 -43.18
C ILE A 55 3.48 -1.41 -43.77
N PRO A 56 2.21 -1.12 -43.41
CA PRO A 56 1.06 -1.74 -44.07
C PRO A 56 1.02 -1.47 -45.58
N ALA A 57 1.35 -0.25 -46.02
CA ALA A 57 1.41 0.11 -47.42
C ALA A 57 2.46 -0.71 -48.18
N TYR A 58 3.65 -0.86 -47.61
CA TYR A 58 4.72 -1.67 -48.18
C TYR A 58 4.39 -3.17 -48.19
N LYS A 59 3.80 -3.70 -47.10
CA LYS A 59 3.28 -5.08 -47.05
C LYS A 59 2.30 -5.34 -48.20
N ARG A 60 1.37 -4.41 -48.44
CA ARG A 60 0.39 -4.49 -49.54
C ARG A 60 1.06 -4.38 -50.91
N TYR A 61 2.07 -3.52 -51.05
CA TYR A 61 2.85 -3.40 -52.28
C TYR A 61 3.63 -4.68 -52.60
N ARG A 62 4.13 -5.39 -51.59
CA ARG A 62 4.94 -6.61 -51.76
C ARG A 62 4.14 -7.92 -51.74
N SER A 63 2.90 -7.93 -51.25
CA SER A 63 2.09 -9.16 -51.12
C SER A 63 1.89 -9.99 -52.40
N PRO A 64 1.92 -9.42 -53.63
CA PRO A 64 1.86 -10.24 -54.85
C PRO A 64 3.12 -11.08 -55.11
N TYR A 65 4.26 -10.69 -54.52
CA TYR A 65 5.58 -11.25 -54.85
C TYR A 65 6.18 -12.09 -53.73
N ILE A 66 5.94 -11.72 -52.46
CA ILE A 66 6.54 -12.36 -51.30
C ILE A 66 5.58 -12.41 -50.10
N SER A 67 5.77 -13.38 -49.22
CA SER A 67 5.18 -13.37 -47.87
C SER A 67 6.09 -12.58 -46.94
N LEU A 68 5.71 -11.33 -46.67
CA LEU A 68 6.48 -10.39 -45.85
C LEU A 68 5.80 -10.15 -44.50
N ASN A 69 6.47 -10.54 -43.42
CA ASN A 69 6.11 -10.15 -42.07
C ASN A 69 7.05 -9.05 -41.59
N MET A 70 6.52 -7.83 -41.42
CA MET A 70 7.31 -6.63 -41.14
C MET A 70 6.64 -5.80 -40.05
N ASP A 71 7.31 -5.57 -38.94
CA ASP A 71 6.75 -4.80 -37.83
C ASP A 71 7.78 -3.81 -37.28
N TYR A 72 7.27 -2.73 -36.66
CA TYR A 72 8.10 -1.72 -36.01
C TYR A 72 7.55 -1.34 -34.64
N ASP A 73 8.35 -1.59 -33.61
CA ASP A 73 8.04 -1.24 -32.23
C ASP A 73 8.53 0.17 -31.88
N ALA A 74 7.61 1.14 -31.87
CA ALA A 74 7.87 2.54 -31.54
C ALA A 74 7.98 2.78 -30.01
N VAL A 75 9.08 2.34 -29.40
CA VAL A 75 9.29 2.34 -27.93
C VAL A 75 10.24 3.42 -27.40
N GLY A 76 11.07 4.02 -28.25
CA GLY A 76 12.11 4.97 -27.87
C GLY A 76 13.49 4.65 -28.47
N SER A 77 14.24 5.69 -28.79
CA SER A 77 15.53 5.64 -29.52
C SER A 77 16.62 4.93 -28.69
N GLY A 78 16.60 5.08 -27.36
CA GLY A 78 17.50 4.37 -26.46
C GLY A 78 17.29 2.85 -26.51
N THR A 79 16.04 2.40 -26.43
CA THR A 79 15.69 0.97 -26.50
C THR A 79 15.99 0.35 -27.86
N GLY A 80 15.82 1.12 -28.96
CA GLY A 80 16.22 0.69 -30.29
C GLY A 80 17.73 0.47 -30.41
N LYS A 81 18.53 1.44 -29.94
CA LYS A 81 20.00 1.34 -29.95
C LYS A 81 20.49 0.14 -29.15
N THR A 82 20.00 -0.05 -27.92
CA THR A 82 20.38 -1.22 -27.11
C THR A 82 19.97 -2.54 -27.78
N ALA A 83 18.78 -2.60 -28.37
CA ALA A 83 18.32 -3.84 -29.00
C ALA A 83 19.18 -4.25 -30.21
N ILE A 84 19.67 -3.29 -31.00
CA ILE A 84 20.52 -3.60 -32.15
C ILE A 84 21.96 -3.88 -31.74
N THR A 85 22.51 -3.19 -30.73
CA THR A 85 23.88 -3.47 -30.23
C THR A 85 23.95 -4.80 -29.51
N ASP A 86 22.91 -5.17 -28.75
CA ASP A 86 22.82 -6.43 -28.00
C ASP A 86 22.40 -7.62 -28.89
N ASN A 87 22.18 -7.40 -30.19
CA ASN A 87 21.76 -8.38 -31.19
C ASN A 87 20.45 -9.12 -30.81
N ILE A 88 19.46 -8.38 -30.31
CA ILE A 88 18.16 -8.90 -29.84
C ILE A 88 17.18 -8.98 -31.02
N ASP A 89 17.22 -10.07 -31.79
CA ASP A 89 16.22 -10.49 -32.81
C ASP A 89 15.50 -9.34 -33.57
N ILE A 90 16.27 -8.32 -34.01
CA ILE A 90 15.83 -7.20 -34.85
C ILE A 90 16.81 -6.98 -36.00
N GLU A 91 16.28 -6.54 -37.14
CA GLU A 91 17.06 -6.30 -38.37
C GLU A 91 17.53 -4.86 -38.50
N TYR A 92 16.78 -3.92 -37.91
CA TYR A 92 17.09 -2.49 -37.93
C TYR A 92 16.51 -1.78 -36.71
N ALA A 93 17.18 -0.72 -36.27
CA ALA A 93 16.71 0.15 -35.21
C ALA A 93 16.45 1.56 -35.71
N GLY A 94 15.44 2.24 -35.14
CA GLY A 94 15.23 3.67 -35.35
C GLY A 94 15.81 4.49 -34.21
N SER A 95 16.48 5.60 -34.52
CA SER A 95 17.03 6.51 -33.51
C SER A 95 17.05 7.97 -33.96
N ASP A 96 16.64 8.88 -33.06
CA ASP A 96 16.75 10.35 -33.29
C ASP A 96 18.08 10.92 -32.77
N THR A 97 18.99 10.04 -32.36
CA THR A 97 20.34 10.39 -31.90
C THR A 97 21.32 9.41 -32.53
N LEU A 98 22.54 9.88 -32.81
CA LEU A 98 23.59 9.03 -33.34
C LEU A 98 24.01 7.96 -32.31
N LEU A 99 24.73 6.94 -32.78
CA LEU A 99 25.44 6.00 -31.90
C LEU A 99 26.52 6.76 -31.13
N SER A 100 26.85 6.28 -29.93
CA SER A 100 28.00 6.86 -29.20
C SER A 100 29.30 6.41 -29.87
N SER A 101 30.37 7.20 -29.77
CA SER A 101 31.68 6.80 -30.32
C SER A 101 32.19 5.46 -29.78
N ALA A 102 31.78 5.09 -28.56
CA ALA A 102 32.06 3.78 -27.98
C ALA A 102 31.28 2.65 -28.66
N ASP A 103 29.99 2.86 -28.94
CA ASP A 103 29.16 1.88 -29.64
C ASP A 103 29.62 1.69 -31.10
N GLU A 104 30.00 2.78 -31.77
CA GLU A 104 30.55 2.73 -33.14
C GLU A 104 31.88 1.96 -33.18
N ALA A 105 32.75 2.14 -32.18
CA ALA A 105 34.00 1.40 -32.07
C ALA A 105 33.79 -0.10 -31.78
N ASN A 106 32.78 -0.43 -30.96
CA ASN A 106 32.45 -1.81 -30.60
C ASN A 106 31.68 -2.56 -31.69
N HIS A 107 30.95 -1.84 -32.54
CA HIS A 107 30.11 -2.40 -33.59
C HIS A 107 30.40 -1.75 -34.96
N PRO A 108 31.58 -1.98 -35.57
CA PRO A 108 32.00 -1.33 -36.81
C PRO A 108 31.17 -1.70 -38.05
N ASP A 109 30.37 -2.77 -37.97
CA ASP A 109 29.46 -3.18 -39.05
C ASP A 109 28.13 -2.40 -39.03
N LEU A 110 27.83 -1.66 -37.95
CA LEU A 110 26.61 -0.84 -37.89
C LEU A 110 26.78 0.45 -38.69
N VAL A 111 25.77 0.80 -39.48
CA VAL A 111 25.69 2.07 -40.18
C VAL A 111 24.48 2.87 -39.71
N THR A 112 24.69 4.16 -39.48
CA THR A 112 23.64 5.12 -39.15
C THR A 112 23.43 6.08 -40.31
N PHE A 113 22.18 6.24 -40.77
CA PHE A 113 21.86 7.19 -41.84
C PHE A 113 20.46 7.80 -41.64
N PRO A 114 20.26 9.08 -42.02
CA PRO A 114 18.98 9.75 -41.84
C PRO A 114 17.92 9.17 -42.79
N THR A 115 16.67 9.12 -42.34
CA THR A 115 15.52 8.64 -43.14
C THR A 115 14.53 9.74 -43.46
N MET A 116 14.32 10.67 -42.53
CA MET A 116 13.48 11.86 -42.64
C MET A 116 13.84 12.84 -41.51
N ALA A 117 13.28 14.05 -41.53
CA ALA A 117 13.40 15.02 -40.46
C ALA A 117 12.04 15.39 -39.87
N GLY A 118 12.03 15.91 -38.65
CA GLY A 118 10.80 16.39 -38.02
C GLY A 118 11.09 17.51 -37.03
N ALA A 119 10.03 18.18 -36.59
CA ALA A 119 10.07 19.19 -35.54
C ALA A 119 9.57 18.63 -34.20
N VAL A 120 10.19 19.10 -33.12
CA VAL A 120 9.70 18.92 -31.75
C VAL A 120 8.94 20.18 -31.34
N VAL A 121 7.64 20.03 -31.12
CA VAL A 121 6.73 21.12 -30.79
C VAL A 121 6.49 21.22 -29.30
N LEU A 122 6.21 22.43 -28.82
CA LEU A 122 5.56 22.62 -27.53
C LEU A 122 4.05 22.55 -27.74
N ALA A 123 3.46 21.45 -27.29
CA ALA A 123 2.02 21.25 -27.25
C ALA A 123 1.48 21.70 -25.89
N PHE A 124 0.30 22.31 -25.89
CA PHE A 124 -0.32 22.86 -24.69
C PHE A 124 -1.83 22.67 -24.69
N LYS A 125 -2.42 22.74 -23.49
CA LYS A 125 -3.88 22.79 -23.31
C LYS A 125 -4.21 23.97 -22.41
N LEU A 126 -4.81 25.01 -22.99
CA LEU A 126 -5.21 26.21 -22.26
C LEU A 126 -6.71 26.50 -22.51
N PRO A 127 -7.59 26.36 -21.49
CA PRO A 127 -9.03 26.56 -21.67
C PRO A 127 -9.38 27.95 -22.17
N GLY A 128 -10.25 28.01 -23.19
CA GLY A 128 -10.70 29.28 -23.78
C GLY A 128 -9.65 30.03 -24.59
N PHE A 129 -8.53 29.38 -24.93
CA PHE A 129 -7.50 29.93 -25.80
C PHE A 129 -7.62 29.38 -27.22
N ASP A 130 -8.21 30.17 -28.12
CA ASP A 130 -8.38 29.81 -29.53
C ASP A 130 -7.40 30.56 -30.46
N SER A 131 -6.44 31.28 -29.88
CA SER A 131 -5.47 32.11 -30.60
C SER A 131 -4.14 31.40 -30.84
N LYS A 132 -3.25 32.03 -31.61
CA LYS A 132 -1.87 31.53 -31.80
C LYS A 132 -1.04 31.89 -30.56
N LEU A 133 -0.42 30.89 -29.93
CA LEU A 133 0.51 31.10 -28.82
C LEU A 133 1.93 31.29 -29.35
N ASN A 134 2.50 32.47 -29.16
CA ASN A 134 3.87 32.81 -29.54
C ASN A 134 4.78 32.70 -28.31
N LEU A 135 5.80 31.84 -28.38
CA LEU A 135 6.81 31.69 -27.32
C LEU A 135 8.19 32.06 -27.86
N THR A 136 8.87 32.97 -27.16
CA THR A 136 10.26 33.32 -27.45
C THR A 136 11.19 32.21 -26.98
N ARG A 137 12.41 32.16 -27.51
CA ARG A 137 13.42 31.16 -27.08
C ARG A 137 13.73 31.28 -25.58
N GLU A 138 13.76 32.52 -25.08
CA GLU A 138 13.92 32.81 -23.65
C GLU A 138 12.77 32.28 -22.80
N VAL A 139 11.51 32.45 -23.24
CA VAL A 139 10.35 31.91 -22.53
C VAL A 139 10.40 30.38 -22.48
N VAL A 140 10.77 29.72 -23.57
CA VAL A 140 10.87 28.25 -23.62
C VAL A 140 11.91 27.74 -22.62
N VAL A 141 13.11 28.35 -22.58
CA VAL A 141 14.13 28.02 -21.58
C VAL A 141 13.61 28.32 -20.17
N GLY A 142 12.91 29.45 -20.00
CA GLY A 142 12.37 29.91 -18.73
C GLY A 142 11.34 28.97 -18.10
N ILE A 143 10.52 28.32 -18.91
CA ILE A 143 9.52 27.34 -18.46
C ILE A 143 10.21 26.08 -17.92
N TYR A 144 11.26 25.61 -18.60
CA TYR A 144 11.93 24.34 -18.27
C TYR A 144 13.08 24.47 -17.26
N ASN A 145 13.59 25.68 -17.02
CA ASN A 145 14.51 25.98 -15.91
C ASN A 145 13.79 26.53 -14.66
N GLY A 146 12.47 26.68 -14.71
CA GLY A 146 11.65 27.08 -13.56
C GLY A 146 11.65 28.57 -13.22
N THR A 147 12.26 29.43 -14.04
CA THR A 147 12.17 30.89 -13.87
C THR A 147 10.77 31.42 -14.21
N ILE A 148 10.08 30.79 -15.16
CA ILE A 148 8.68 31.06 -15.51
C ILE A 148 7.80 29.94 -14.99
N ARG A 149 6.95 30.24 -14.00
CA ARG A 149 6.08 29.24 -13.33
C ARG A 149 4.59 29.47 -13.56
N TRP A 150 4.18 30.59 -14.14
CA TRP A 150 2.79 31.01 -14.25
C TRP A 150 2.44 31.41 -15.68
N TRP A 151 1.20 31.14 -16.11
CA TRP A 151 0.72 31.49 -17.45
C TRP A 151 0.68 33.00 -17.69
N ASN A 152 0.40 33.80 -16.65
CA ASN A 152 0.34 35.26 -16.72
C ASN A 152 1.69 35.96 -16.53
N ASP A 153 2.80 35.23 -16.71
CA ASP A 153 4.13 35.81 -16.66
C ASP A 153 4.28 36.95 -17.68
N THR A 154 5.02 37.99 -17.30
CA THR A 154 5.22 39.18 -18.14
C THR A 154 5.84 38.86 -19.49
N LEU A 155 6.75 37.88 -19.57
CA LEU A 155 7.42 37.51 -20.82
C LEU A 155 6.46 36.79 -21.79
N ILE A 156 5.58 35.93 -21.26
CA ILE A 156 4.52 35.28 -22.05
C ILE A 156 3.50 36.32 -22.52
N GLN A 157 3.14 37.26 -21.64
CA GLN A 157 2.17 38.30 -21.94
C GLN A 157 2.68 39.30 -23.00
N GLN A 158 3.98 39.61 -23.00
CA GLN A 158 4.61 40.52 -23.98
C GLN A 158 4.59 39.96 -25.40
N SER A 159 4.83 38.66 -25.59
CA SER A 159 4.77 38.03 -26.91
C SER A 159 3.34 37.76 -27.41
N ASN A 160 2.35 37.89 -26.53
CA ASN A 160 0.94 37.58 -26.79
C ASN A 160 0.00 38.68 -26.24
N PRO A 161 0.07 39.93 -26.76
CA PRO A 161 -0.70 41.05 -26.22
C PRO A 161 -2.21 40.95 -26.44
N HIS A 162 -2.65 40.02 -27.30
CA HIS A 162 -4.05 39.86 -27.71
C HIS A 162 -4.88 39.00 -26.75
N PHE A 163 -4.24 38.33 -25.78
CA PHE A 163 -4.93 37.44 -24.84
C PHE A 163 -4.44 37.73 -23.43
N THR A 164 -5.37 37.81 -22.49
CA THR A 164 -5.05 37.96 -21.06
C THR A 164 -4.94 36.58 -20.44
N PHE A 165 -3.74 36.21 -20.02
CA PHE A 165 -3.52 34.88 -19.45
C PHE A 165 -4.06 34.77 -18.01
N PRO A 166 -4.59 33.59 -17.64
CA PRO A 166 -5.09 33.35 -16.30
C PRO A 166 -3.96 33.27 -15.28
N TYR A 167 -4.26 33.67 -14.04
CA TYR A 167 -3.37 33.45 -12.88
C TYR A 167 -3.40 31.97 -12.47
N HIS A 168 -2.78 31.12 -13.28
CA HIS A 168 -2.68 29.69 -13.05
C HIS A 168 -1.23 29.23 -13.24
N ARG A 169 -0.78 28.31 -12.38
CA ARG A 169 0.56 27.73 -12.46
C ARG A 169 0.68 26.87 -13.73
N LEU A 170 1.83 26.92 -14.39
CA LEU A 170 2.14 26.05 -15.52
C LEU A 170 2.27 24.61 -15.04
N ILE A 171 1.54 23.69 -15.65
CA ILE A 171 1.75 22.25 -15.49
C ILE A 171 2.75 21.82 -16.57
N VAL A 172 4.03 21.77 -16.20
CA VAL A 172 5.12 21.46 -17.16
C VAL A 172 5.33 19.95 -17.23
N LEU A 173 5.40 19.41 -18.44
CA LEU A 173 5.53 17.98 -18.70
C LEU A 173 6.87 17.65 -19.33
N ALA A 174 7.47 16.54 -18.91
CA ALA A 174 8.65 15.98 -19.56
C ALA A 174 8.51 14.46 -19.78
N ARG A 175 9.42 13.88 -20.56
CA ARG A 175 9.42 12.43 -20.80
C ARG A 175 10.07 11.66 -19.66
N ALA A 176 9.42 10.55 -19.28
CA ALA A 176 9.90 9.64 -18.26
C ALA A 176 10.97 8.64 -18.76
N ASP A 177 11.01 8.38 -20.07
CA ASP A 177 11.89 7.39 -20.71
C ASP A 177 13.08 8.01 -21.44
N LYS A 178 14.12 7.22 -21.70
CA LYS A 178 15.26 7.64 -22.51
C LYS A 178 14.81 7.92 -23.95
N SER A 179 14.81 9.18 -24.35
CA SER A 179 14.10 9.66 -25.53
C SER A 179 14.96 10.52 -26.44
N GLY A 180 14.91 10.23 -27.75
CA GLY A 180 15.51 11.07 -28.79
C GLY A 180 14.84 12.44 -28.89
N THR A 181 13.51 12.52 -28.69
CA THR A 181 12.79 13.80 -28.62
C THR A 181 13.29 14.68 -27.47
N THR A 182 13.61 14.08 -26.31
CA THR A 182 14.23 14.81 -25.18
C THR A 182 15.62 15.31 -25.54
N SER A 183 16.40 14.49 -26.25
CA SER A 183 17.73 14.90 -26.74
C SER A 183 17.64 16.10 -27.68
N LEU A 184 16.78 16.04 -28.70
CA LEU A 184 16.58 17.14 -29.65
C LEU A 184 16.07 18.41 -28.96
N PHE A 185 15.19 18.25 -27.97
CA PHE A 185 14.66 19.37 -27.20
C PHE A 185 15.74 20.04 -26.34
N THR A 186 16.50 19.27 -25.55
CA THR A 186 17.55 19.79 -24.66
C THR A 186 18.75 20.33 -25.43
N GLU A 187 19.07 19.75 -26.60
CA GLU A 187 20.04 20.28 -27.54
C GLU A 187 19.63 21.66 -28.05
N ALA A 188 18.36 21.84 -28.42
CA ALA A 188 17.86 23.16 -28.81
C ALA A 188 17.90 24.15 -27.64
N LEU A 189 17.50 23.76 -26.42
CA LEU A 189 17.61 24.62 -25.22
C LEU A 189 19.05 25.07 -24.94
N SER A 190 20.01 24.16 -25.09
CA SER A 190 21.44 24.45 -24.94
C SER A 190 21.91 25.48 -25.98
N SER A 191 21.40 25.37 -27.22
CA SER A 191 21.66 26.36 -28.28
C SER A 191 20.99 27.72 -28.04
N PHE A 192 19.90 27.76 -27.27
CA PHE A 192 19.15 28.99 -26.98
C PHE A 192 19.78 29.79 -25.83
N SER A 193 20.33 29.11 -24.83
CA SER A 193 20.87 29.74 -23.63
C SER A 193 22.19 29.11 -23.18
N PRO A 194 23.29 29.89 -23.13
CA PRO A 194 24.54 29.42 -22.54
C PRO A 194 24.41 29.02 -21.07
N ALA A 195 23.46 29.59 -20.33
CA ALA A 195 23.20 29.20 -18.94
C ALA A 195 22.62 27.78 -18.87
N TRP A 196 21.71 27.43 -19.77
CA TRP A 196 21.17 26.07 -19.86
C TRP A 196 22.25 25.05 -20.19
N ASP A 197 23.09 25.36 -21.19
CA ASP A 197 24.16 24.48 -21.64
C ASP A 197 25.18 24.17 -20.52
N ASN A 198 25.57 25.20 -19.75
CA ASN A 198 26.50 25.03 -18.64
C ASN A 198 25.89 24.29 -17.42
N THR A 199 24.59 24.44 -17.16
CA THR A 199 23.95 23.86 -15.97
C THR A 199 23.42 22.44 -16.22
N TYR A 200 22.72 22.23 -17.33
CA TYR A 200 22.04 20.96 -17.63
C TYR A 200 22.66 20.24 -18.83
N GLY A 201 23.12 21.00 -19.83
CA GLY A 201 23.65 20.46 -21.08
C GLY A 201 22.63 19.65 -21.89
N ILE A 202 23.15 18.83 -22.79
CA ILE A 202 22.36 17.96 -23.67
C ILE A 202 22.20 16.58 -23.03
N PHE A 203 20.96 16.12 -22.88
CA PHE A 203 20.70 14.80 -22.33
C PHE A 203 19.45 14.14 -22.94
N SER A 204 19.42 12.81 -22.89
CA SER A 204 18.30 12.01 -23.41
C SER A 204 17.58 11.22 -22.32
N ASN A 205 18.11 11.19 -21.10
CA ASN A 205 17.57 10.37 -20.01
C ASN A 205 16.29 10.98 -19.40
N GLY A 206 15.32 10.13 -19.15
CA GLY A 206 14.12 10.45 -18.38
C GLY A 206 14.33 10.18 -16.88
N VAL A 207 13.29 9.72 -16.18
CA VAL A 207 13.37 9.36 -14.76
C VAL A 207 14.20 8.08 -14.61
N SER A 208 15.10 8.04 -13.63
CA SER A 208 15.90 6.85 -13.35
C SER A 208 15.00 5.68 -12.97
N SER A 209 15.17 4.54 -13.65
CA SER A 209 14.40 3.33 -13.37
C SER A 209 14.75 2.67 -12.02
N VAL A 210 15.85 3.10 -11.39
CA VAL A 210 16.38 2.50 -10.15
C VAL A 210 15.96 3.32 -8.93
N THR A 211 16.08 4.64 -9.00
CA THR A 211 15.79 5.54 -7.87
C THR A 211 14.39 6.15 -7.94
N GLY A 212 13.73 6.15 -9.10
CA GLY A 212 12.47 6.85 -9.31
C GLY A 212 12.60 8.38 -9.28
N VAL A 213 13.84 8.89 -9.22
CA VAL A 213 14.20 10.31 -9.20
C VAL A 213 14.77 10.68 -10.56
N HIS A 214 14.59 11.94 -10.98
CA HIS A 214 15.18 12.46 -12.21
C HIS A 214 16.57 13.06 -11.91
N ASP A 215 17.57 12.73 -12.72
CA ASP A 215 18.96 13.12 -12.47
C ASP A 215 19.31 14.53 -13.01
N ASN A 216 18.57 15.06 -14.00
CA ASN A 216 18.89 16.33 -14.70
C ASN A 216 17.74 17.36 -14.75
N TRP A 217 16.48 16.96 -14.70
CA TRP A 217 15.32 17.84 -14.62
C TRP A 217 15.11 18.20 -13.16
N GLU A 218 14.92 19.49 -12.90
CA GLU A 218 14.70 19.97 -11.55
C GLU A 218 13.32 19.51 -11.03
N PRO A 219 13.25 18.80 -9.88
CA PRO A 219 12.02 18.16 -9.40
C PRO A 219 10.84 19.13 -9.18
N ASP A 220 11.14 20.39 -8.85
CA ASP A 220 10.13 21.41 -8.57
C ASP A 220 9.58 22.11 -9.83
N VAL A 221 10.19 21.84 -10.99
CA VAL A 221 9.85 22.47 -12.28
C VAL A 221 8.95 21.56 -13.11
N ILE A 222 9.33 20.29 -13.28
CA ILE A 222 8.51 19.32 -14.03
C ILE A 222 7.40 18.78 -13.13
N THR A 223 6.15 19.01 -13.53
CA THR A 223 4.97 18.62 -12.74
C THR A 223 4.59 17.15 -12.95
N TYR A 224 4.63 16.67 -14.19
CA TYR A 224 4.35 15.25 -14.50
C TYR A 224 5.28 14.69 -15.57
N PHE A 225 5.51 13.39 -15.49
CA PHE A 225 6.34 12.65 -16.44
C PHE A 225 5.51 11.68 -17.27
N GLY A 226 5.51 11.86 -18.59
CA GLY A 226 4.86 10.96 -19.54
C GLY A 226 5.85 9.94 -20.10
N LYS A 227 5.54 8.63 -20.02
CA LYS A 227 6.33 7.60 -20.71
C LYS A 227 5.95 7.56 -22.19
N THR A 228 6.91 7.73 -23.09
CA THR A 228 6.69 7.89 -24.54
C THR A 228 5.95 9.17 -24.93
N SER A 229 5.97 9.53 -26.23
CA SER A 229 5.19 10.66 -26.75
C SER A 229 3.68 10.52 -26.47
N ALA A 230 3.14 9.31 -26.56
CA ALA A 230 1.73 9.03 -26.27
C ALA A 230 1.37 9.23 -24.79
N GLY A 231 2.33 8.98 -23.89
CA GLY A 231 2.13 9.25 -22.46
C GLY A 231 2.06 10.74 -22.16
N VAL A 232 2.93 11.54 -22.79
CA VAL A 232 2.92 13.01 -22.64
C VAL A 232 1.64 13.59 -23.26
N SER A 233 1.23 13.14 -24.45
CA SER A 233 -0.01 13.64 -25.07
C SER A 233 -1.26 13.28 -24.29
N GLY A 234 -1.35 12.08 -23.71
CA GLY A 234 -2.46 11.68 -22.84
C GLY A 234 -2.57 12.55 -21.59
N ILE A 235 -1.44 12.95 -21.00
CA ILE A 235 -1.41 13.88 -19.87
C ILE A 235 -1.86 15.28 -20.33
N LEU A 236 -1.36 15.79 -21.46
CA LEU A 236 -1.79 17.09 -22.02
C LEU A 236 -3.29 17.15 -22.25
N MET A 237 -3.90 16.09 -22.78
CA MET A 237 -5.35 16.02 -22.98
C MET A 237 -6.13 16.05 -21.66
N SER A 238 -5.56 15.45 -20.61
CA SER A 238 -6.26 15.25 -19.32
C SER A 238 -6.20 16.49 -18.43
N PHE A 239 -5.12 17.26 -18.49
CA PHE A 239 -4.89 18.39 -17.57
C PHE A 239 -4.92 19.73 -18.30
N ASP A 240 -5.83 20.60 -17.89
CA ASP A 240 -5.85 21.99 -18.33
C ASP A 240 -4.63 22.75 -17.77
N TYR A 241 -4.23 23.83 -18.45
CA TYR A 241 -3.06 24.65 -18.12
C TYR A 241 -1.72 23.92 -18.24
N SER A 242 -1.69 22.84 -19.02
CA SER A 242 -0.50 22.01 -19.22
C SER A 242 0.28 22.38 -20.48
N ILE A 243 1.59 22.18 -20.43
CA ILE A 243 2.53 22.38 -21.55
C ILE A 243 3.60 21.29 -21.54
N GLY A 244 3.93 20.75 -22.71
CA GLY A 244 4.88 19.67 -22.87
C GLY A 244 5.46 19.62 -24.28
N TYR A 245 6.61 18.97 -24.44
CA TYR A 245 7.24 18.79 -25.75
C TYR A 245 6.88 17.44 -26.40
N LEU A 246 6.54 17.47 -27.68
CA LEU A 246 6.10 16.31 -28.48
C LEU A 246 6.66 16.38 -29.90
N SER A 247 6.58 15.28 -30.65
CA SER A 247 6.74 15.37 -32.11
C SER A 247 5.51 16.03 -32.73
N THR A 248 5.71 16.70 -33.87
CA THR A 248 4.61 17.34 -34.61
C THR A 248 3.49 16.34 -34.92
N GLY A 249 3.83 15.16 -35.48
CA GLY A 249 2.85 14.12 -35.77
C GLY A 249 2.11 13.58 -34.53
N SER A 250 2.76 13.46 -33.37
CA SER A 250 2.08 13.04 -32.13
C SER A 250 1.11 14.10 -31.60
N ALA A 251 1.45 15.39 -31.73
CA ALA A 251 0.55 16.47 -31.35
C ALA A 251 -0.67 16.54 -32.27
N GLU A 252 -0.49 16.33 -33.58
CA GLU A 252 -1.57 16.28 -34.58
C GLU A 252 -2.51 15.08 -34.38
N GLU A 253 -1.96 13.85 -34.19
CA GLU A 253 -2.77 12.65 -33.89
C GLU A 253 -3.64 12.86 -32.63
N SER A 254 -3.13 13.66 -31.70
CA SER A 254 -3.77 14.02 -30.44
C SER A 254 -4.67 15.26 -30.54
N SER A 255 -4.77 15.91 -31.71
CA SER A 255 -5.50 17.18 -31.88
C SER A 255 -5.12 18.26 -30.85
N LEU A 256 -3.85 18.27 -30.41
CA LEU A 256 -3.35 19.22 -29.42
C LEU A 256 -2.93 20.53 -30.09
N GLN A 257 -3.17 21.66 -29.42
CA GLN A 257 -2.67 22.95 -29.87
C GLN A 257 -1.15 23.02 -29.69
N THR A 258 -0.46 23.63 -30.66
CA THR A 258 1.00 23.77 -30.66
C THR A 258 1.42 25.23 -30.71
N ALA A 259 2.49 25.57 -30.00
CA ALA A 259 3.02 26.92 -29.94
C ALA A 259 3.91 27.26 -31.15
N TYR A 260 3.87 28.51 -31.56
CA TYR A 260 4.79 29.10 -32.53
C TYR A 260 6.05 29.53 -31.78
N LEU A 261 7.20 29.12 -32.28
CA LEU A 261 8.47 29.38 -31.62
C LEU A 261 9.28 30.42 -32.39
N GLU A 262 9.89 31.32 -31.65
CA GLU A 262 10.82 32.30 -32.21
C GLU A 262 12.08 31.61 -32.74
N ASN A 263 12.43 31.87 -34.00
CA ASN A 263 13.66 31.39 -34.60
C ASN A 263 14.86 32.30 -34.29
N ARG A 264 16.02 31.99 -34.85
CA ARG A 264 17.25 32.77 -34.65
C ARG A 264 17.15 34.22 -35.13
N LYS A 265 16.35 34.46 -36.18
CA LYS A 265 16.11 35.78 -36.78
C LYS A 265 15.01 36.60 -36.06
N GLY A 266 14.35 36.02 -35.06
CA GLY A 266 13.29 36.70 -34.30
C GLY A 266 11.88 36.54 -34.88
N PHE A 267 11.68 35.66 -35.87
CA PHE A 267 10.37 35.36 -36.43
C PHE A 267 9.71 34.18 -35.73
N PHE A 268 8.39 34.25 -35.51
CA PHE A 268 7.61 33.15 -34.92
C PHE A 268 7.18 32.15 -36.00
N CYS A 269 7.78 30.96 -35.97
CA CYS A 269 7.57 29.93 -36.97
C CYS A 269 6.70 28.79 -36.42
N GLN A 270 5.80 28.27 -37.24
CA GLN A 270 5.06 27.03 -36.96
C GLN A 270 5.90 25.82 -37.33
N ALA A 271 5.70 24.69 -36.64
CA ALA A 271 6.28 23.42 -37.05
C ALA A 271 5.51 22.83 -38.24
N THR A 272 6.00 23.12 -39.45
CA THR A 272 5.49 22.52 -40.69
C THR A 272 6.61 21.77 -41.39
N ALA A 273 6.25 20.80 -42.25
CA ALA A 273 7.25 20.08 -43.06
C ALA A 273 8.10 21.04 -43.91
N HIS A 274 7.51 22.14 -44.40
CA HIS A 274 8.25 23.17 -45.14
C HIS A 274 9.29 23.89 -44.27
N ASN A 275 8.93 24.32 -43.07
CA ASN A 275 9.86 25.02 -42.17
C ASN A 275 10.98 24.10 -41.65
N VAL A 276 10.74 22.80 -41.57
CA VAL A 276 11.77 21.79 -41.28
C VAL A 276 12.66 21.54 -42.51
N GLN A 277 12.08 21.55 -43.72
CA GLN A 277 12.83 21.45 -44.98
C GLN A 277 13.81 22.62 -45.13
N ASP A 278 13.39 23.83 -44.77
CA ASP A 278 14.26 25.01 -44.84
C ASP A 278 15.49 24.87 -43.91
N SER A 279 15.31 24.28 -42.72
CA SER A 279 16.44 23.94 -41.84
C SER A 279 17.37 22.89 -42.46
N MET A 280 16.81 21.86 -43.12
CA MET A 280 17.63 20.86 -43.83
C MET A 280 18.41 21.47 -44.98
N ASP A 281 17.78 22.31 -45.79
CA ASP A 281 18.41 22.92 -46.97
C ASP A 281 19.50 23.92 -46.57
N TYR A 282 19.32 24.66 -45.47
CA TYR A 282 20.34 25.53 -44.89
C TYR A 282 21.60 24.74 -44.51
N PHE A 283 21.46 23.67 -43.71
CA PHE A 283 22.62 22.92 -43.25
C PHE A 283 23.22 21.98 -44.31
N ALA A 284 22.43 21.53 -45.28
CA ALA A 284 22.92 20.73 -46.40
C ALA A 284 23.97 21.46 -47.26
N GLN A 285 23.98 22.80 -47.23
CA GLN A 285 24.99 23.63 -47.91
C GLN A 285 26.28 23.78 -47.11
N LEU A 286 26.24 23.58 -45.79
CA LEU A 286 27.34 23.87 -44.87
C LEU A 286 28.23 22.66 -44.56
N ASN A 287 27.69 21.44 -44.64
CA ASN A 287 28.39 20.22 -44.21
C ASN A 287 28.39 19.11 -45.27
N SER A 288 29.51 18.39 -45.36
CA SER A 288 29.68 17.20 -46.20
C SER A 288 29.16 15.92 -45.56
N ASP A 289 29.08 15.87 -44.23
CA ASP A 289 28.88 14.64 -43.47
C ASP A 289 27.43 14.53 -42.96
N PHE A 290 26.87 13.32 -42.89
CA PHE A 290 25.45 13.08 -42.55
C PHE A 290 25.09 13.28 -41.07
N THR A 291 25.94 13.97 -40.29
CA THR A 291 25.91 13.98 -38.81
C THR A 291 25.60 15.36 -38.20
N PHE A 292 25.13 16.32 -39.01
CA PHE A 292 24.82 17.66 -38.50
C PHE A 292 23.43 17.74 -37.85
N SER A 293 23.31 18.64 -36.87
CA SER A 293 22.06 18.91 -36.18
C SER A 293 21.25 19.99 -36.90
N LEU A 294 19.92 19.90 -36.82
CA LEU A 294 18.99 20.81 -37.51
C LEU A 294 18.47 21.94 -36.62
N HIS A 295 18.94 22.05 -35.38
CA HIS A 295 18.48 23.06 -34.44
C HIS A 295 18.91 24.48 -34.84
N ASN A 296 18.03 25.45 -34.57
CA ASN A 296 18.31 26.88 -34.62
C ASN A 296 19.00 27.38 -35.93
N ALA A 297 18.57 26.84 -37.08
CA ALA A 297 19.05 27.27 -38.40
C ALA A 297 18.83 28.78 -38.61
N ASP A 298 19.80 29.46 -39.24
CA ASP A 298 19.76 30.92 -39.47
C ASP A 298 18.98 31.27 -40.75
N SER A 299 17.70 30.87 -40.80
CA SER A 299 16.76 31.18 -41.88
C SER A 299 15.57 31.97 -41.34
N GLU A 300 14.87 32.71 -42.20
CA GLU A 300 13.66 33.48 -41.82
C GLU A 300 12.46 32.58 -41.49
N THR A 301 12.42 31.38 -42.07
CA THR A 301 11.29 30.44 -42.00
C THR A 301 11.59 29.17 -41.21
N SER A 302 12.86 28.95 -40.81
CA SER A 302 13.27 27.74 -40.10
C SER A 302 12.57 27.60 -38.75
N TYR A 303 12.07 26.40 -38.46
CA TYR A 303 11.61 26.07 -37.12
C TYR A 303 12.81 25.77 -36.20
N PRO A 304 12.87 26.34 -34.99
CA PRO A 304 14.11 26.32 -34.18
C PRO A 304 14.42 24.97 -33.52
N ILE A 305 13.44 24.08 -33.38
CA ILE A 305 13.64 22.74 -32.77
C ILE A 305 13.31 21.65 -33.80
N ALA A 306 14.32 21.27 -34.59
CA ALA A 306 14.21 20.25 -35.62
C ALA A 306 15.35 19.22 -35.50
N GLY A 307 15.11 18.01 -35.98
CA GLY A 307 16.11 16.94 -35.97
C GLY A 307 15.83 15.82 -36.97
N PHE A 308 16.88 15.07 -37.30
CA PHE A 308 16.78 13.87 -38.13
C PHE A 308 16.38 12.65 -37.28
N THR A 309 15.55 11.79 -37.87
CA THR A 309 15.46 10.39 -37.44
C THR A 309 16.35 9.55 -38.35
N HIS A 310 17.00 8.56 -37.76
CA HIS A 310 17.96 7.69 -38.43
C HIS A 310 17.52 6.23 -38.34
N PHE A 311 17.94 5.44 -39.33
CA PHE A 311 18.02 4.00 -39.19
C PHE A 311 19.43 3.55 -38.87
N ILE A 312 19.51 2.50 -38.08
CA ILE A 312 20.73 1.79 -37.70
C ILE A 312 20.55 0.34 -38.13
N ALA A 313 21.45 -0.17 -38.97
CA ALA A 313 21.41 -1.55 -39.46
C ALA A 313 22.82 -2.08 -39.72
N TYR A 314 22.96 -3.41 -39.79
CA TYR A 314 24.21 -4.08 -40.13
C TYR A 314 24.50 -4.00 -41.63
N LYS A 315 25.70 -3.56 -42.02
CA LYS A 315 26.11 -3.48 -43.43
C LYS A 315 26.33 -4.86 -44.05
N THR A 316 26.89 -5.80 -43.28
CA THR A 316 27.31 -7.12 -43.80
C THR A 316 26.69 -8.32 -43.09
N SER A 317 26.25 -8.17 -41.84
CA SER A 317 25.83 -9.28 -40.97
C SER A 317 24.33 -9.40 -40.71
N MET A 318 23.47 -8.87 -41.60
CA MET A 318 22.01 -9.10 -41.52
C MET A 318 21.65 -10.60 -41.60
N SER A 319 20.50 -11.00 -41.03
CA SER A 319 20.14 -12.41 -40.81
C SER A 319 20.10 -13.27 -42.08
N SER A 320 19.69 -12.69 -43.20
CA SER A 320 19.64 -13.34 -44.50
C SER A 320 19.73 -12.35 -45.65
N CYS A 321 20.23 -12.80 -46.80
CA CYS A 321 20.31 -11.95 -47.99
C CYS A 321 18.93 -11.54 -48.53
N LEU A 322 17.88 -12.34 -48.25
CA LEU A 322 16.49 -11.97 -48.56
C LEU A 322 16.01 -10.82 -47.68
N SER A 323 16.21 -10.89 -46.36
CA SER A 323 15.89 -9.80 -45.44
C SER A 323 16.67 -8.53 -45.79
N ALA A 324 17.98 -8.64 -46.04
CA ALA A 324 18.80 -7.49 -46.43
C ALA A 324 18.30 -6.81 -47.71
N ARG A 325 17.96 -7.61 -48.73
CA ARG A 325 17.42 -7.08 -50.00
C ARG A 325 16.08 -6.38 -49.82
N GLU A 326 15.15 -7.00 -49.08
CA GLU A 326 13.83 -6.40 -48.86
C GLU A 326 13.89 -5.16 -47.95
N PHE A 327 14.82 -5.12 -46.98
CA PHE A 327 15.07 -3.94 -46.15
C PHE A 327 15.60 -2.76 -46.98
N ILE A 328 16.61 -2.97 -47.82
CA ILE A 328 17.14 -1.91 -48.69
C ILE A 328 16.09 -1.45 -49.71
N ARG A 329 15.27 -2.38 -50.24
CA ARG A 329 14.15 -2.05 -51.12
C ARG A 329 13.10 -1.19 -50.42
N TYR A 330 12.77 -1.52 -49.16
CA TYR A 330 11.87 -0.71 -48.34
C TYR A 330 12.41 0.71 -48.14
N VAL A 331 13.70 0.84 -47.79
CA VAL A 331 14.36 2.13 -47.60
C VAL A 331 14.36 2.97 -48.87
N HIS A 332 14.73 2.36 -50.00
CA HIS A 332 14.70 3.03 -51.29
C HIS A 332 13.29 3.44 -51.71
N TRP A 333 12.28 2.61 -51.47
CA TRP A 333 10.89 2.85 -51.84
C TRP A 333 10.33 4.11 -51.18
N PHE A 334 10.42 4.25 -49.85
CA PHE A 334 9.85 5.44 -49.20
C PHE A 334 10.63 6.74 -49.48
N MET A 335 11.92 6.64 -49.87
CA MET A 335 12.73 7.81 -50.21
C MET A 335 12.43 8.36 -51.61
N THR A 336 12.02 7.49 -52.54
CA THR A 336 11.86 7.81 -53.97
C THR A 336 10.41 7.93 -54.40
N ASP A 337 9.50 7.18 -53.76
CA ASP A 337 8.08 7.15 -54.14
C ASP A 337 7.37 8.48 -53.79
N PRO A 338 6.70 9.13 -54.75
CA PRO A 338 6.06 10.43 -54.53
C PRO A 338 4.87 10.36 -53.57
N GLU A 339 4.11 9.25 -53.55
CA GLU A 339 2.99 9.06 -52.65
C GLU A 339 3.48 8.93 -51.21
N GLN A 340 4.53 8.13 -50.97
CA GLN A 340 5.08 7.95 -49.64
C GLN A 340 5.75 9.21 -49.08
N ARG A 341 6.38 10.02 -49.95
CA ARG A 341 6.89 11.35 -49.57
C ARG A 341 5.74 12.29 -49.17
N GLN A 342 4.59 12.21 -49.81
CA GLN A 342 3.40 12.97 -49.43
C GLN A 342 2.81 12.48 -48.09
N VAL A 343 2.81 11.16 -47.85
CA VAL A 343 2.43 10.59 -46.55
C VAL A 343 3.33 11.11 -45.44
N CYS A 344 4.65 11.20 -45.67
CA CYS A 344 5.59 11.80 -44.71
C CYS A 344 5.16 13.21 -44.29
N ILE A 345 4.84 14.06 -45.27
CA ILE A 345 4.38 15.44 -45.07
C ILE A 345 3.03 15.48 -44.34
N ALA A 346 2.10 14.61 -44.71
CA ALA A 346 0.76 14.55 -44.13
C ALA A 346 0.75 14.17 -42.64
N TYR A 347 1.82 13.51 -42.15
CA TYR A 347 2.00 13.13 -40.75
C TYR A 347 3.02 14.02 -40.03
N GLY A 348 3.23 15.25 -40.50
CA GLY A 348 4.00 16.27 -39.79
C GLY A 348 5.52 16.08 -39.85
N MET A 349 6.03 15.29 -40.80
CA MET A 349 7.47 15.05 -41.01
C MET A 349 7.91 15.60 -42.38
N ALA A 350 9.20 15.88 -42.53
CA ALA A 350 9.79 16.37 -43.76
C ALA A 350 10.60 15.26 -44.45
N PRO A 351 10.29 14.92 -45.71
CA PRO A 351 11.08 13.94 -46.48
C PRO A 351 12.46 14.51 -46.78
N LEU A 352 13.46 13.64 -46.94
CA LEU A 352 14.81 14.08 -47.27
C LEU A 352 14.85 14.80 -48.63
N SER A 353 15.71 15.82 -48.72
CA SER A 353 15.96 16.52 -49.98
C SER A 353 16.52 15.57 -51.04
N THR A 354 16.28 15.86 -52.32
CA THR A 354 16.74 15.02 -53.43
C THR A 354 18.27 14.84 -53.45
N SER A 355 19.01 15.86 -53.03
CA SER A 355 20.47 15.82 -52.89
C SER A 355 20.92 14.89 -51.76
N MET A 356 20.19 14.84 -50.64
CA MET A 356 20.46 13.89 -49.55
C MET A 356 20.14 12.45 -49.95
N VAL A 357 19.00 12.22 -50.60
CA VAL A 357 18.61 10.87 -51.09
C VAL A 357 19.68 10.32 -52.05
N ALA A 358 20.16 11.13 -52.99
CA ALA A 358 21.22 10.72 -53.91
C ALA A 358 22.51 10.34 -53.17
N ARG A 359 22.94 11.14 -52.20
CA ARG A 359 24.13 10.87 -51.38
C ARG A 359 24.00 9.61 -50.53
N ILE A 360 22.87 9.38 -49.87
CA ILE A 360 22.61 8.16 -49.07
C ILE A 360 22.58 6.94 -49.97
N THR A 361 21.99 7.05 -51.16
CA THR A 361 21.97 5.96 -52.13
C THR A 361 23.39 5.58 -52.55
N GLU A 362 24.25 6.56 -52.83
CA GLU A 362 25.62 6.32 -53.29
C GLU A 362 26.55 5.79 -52.20
N HIS A 363 26.52 6.42 -51.01
CA HIS A 363 27.50 6.19 -49.95
C HIS A 363 27.04 5.25 -48.84
N VAL A 364 25.74 4.89 -48.80
CA VAL A 364 25.20 4.01 -47.75
C VAL A 364 24.56 2.78 -48.37
N LEU A 365 23.51 2.93 -49.19
CA LEU A 365 22.71 1.79 -49.67
C LEU A 365 23.51 0.85 -50.58
N LYS A 366 24.45 1.37 -51.38
CA LYS A 366 25.33 0.57 -52.24
C LYS A 366 26.42 -0.20 -51.49
N GLU A 367 26.76 0.20 -50.26
CA GLU A 367 27.78 -0.48 -49.45
C GLU A 367 27.29 -1.77 -48.78
N PHE A 368 25.96 -1.98 -48.71
CA PHE A 368 25.41 -3.20 -48.11
C PHE A 368 25.80 -4.44 -48.93
N THR A 369 26.40 -5.42 -48.26
CA THR A 369 26.79 -6.69 -48.85
C THR A 369 26.20 -7.86 -48.06
N CYS A 370 25.89 -8.96 -48.74
CA CYS A 370 25.49 -10.20 -48.10
C CYS A 370 26.24 -11.35 -48.76
N GLN A 371 26.95 -12.16 -47.98
CA GLN A 371 27.79 -13.24 -48.49
C GLN A 371 28.77 -12.78 -49.60
N GLY A 372 29.29 -11.55 -49.49
CA GLY A 372 30.20 -10.95 -50.47
C GLY A 372 29.55 -10.43 -51.76
N GLN A 373 28.22 -10.52 -51.90
CA GLN A 373 27.47 -9.95 -53.03
C GLN A 373 26.83 -8.61 -52.65
N SER A 374 26.73 -7.68 -53.62
CA SER A 374 26.06 -6.39 -53.42
C SER A 374 24.55 -6.57 -53.30
N VAL A 375 23.98 -6.15 -52.17
CA VAL A 375 22.53 -6.22 -51.91
C VAL A 375 21.76 -5.31 -52.87
N TRP A 376 22.33 -4.15 -53.22
CA TRP A 376 21.76 -3.22 -54.20
C TRP A 376 21.64 -3.84 -55.60
N GLY A 377 22.67 -4.58 -56.04
CA GLY A 377 22.64 -5.32 -57.30
C GLY A 377 21.56 -6.40 -57.31
N MET A 378 21.41 -7.13 -56.20
CA MET A 378 20.36 -8.15 -56.05
C MET A 378 18.95 -7.54 -56.10
N MET A 379 18.74 -6.38 -55.46
CA MET A 379 17.47 -5.66 -55.46
C MET A 379 17.07 -5.21 -56.86
N THR A 380 17.97 -4.55 -57.59
CA THR A 380 17.69 -4.02 -58.93
C THR A 380 17.39 -5.13 -59.95
N ALA A 381 18.14 -6.24 -59.90
CA ALA A 381 17.85 -7.42 -60.72
C ALA A 381 16.48 -8.04 -60.38
N ASN A 382 16.10 -8.07 -59.11
CA ASN A 382 14.80 -8.59 -58.68
C ASN A 382 13.63 -7.71 -59.16
N ILE A 383 13.77 -6.38 -59.09
CA ILE A 383 12.76 -5.45 -59.62
C ILE A 383 12.59 -5.63 -61.14
N ALA A 384 13.68 -5.81 -61.88
CA ALA A 384 13.62 -6.05 -63.32
C ALA A 384 12.86 -7.35 -63.67
N ALA A 385 13.14 -8.44 -62.94
CA ALA A 385 12.47 -9.73 -63.14
C ALA A 385 10.97 -9.69 -62.80
N GLU A 386 10.57 -8.91 -61.78
CA GLU A 386 9.16 -8.74 -61.40
C GLU A 386 8.36 -7.95 -62.45
N ASN A 387 8.98 -7.02 -63.16
CA ASN A 387 8.36 -6.24 -64.23
C ASN A 387 8.20 -7.02 -65.55
N GLU A 388 8.84 -8.18 -65.69
CA GLU A 388 8.79 -9.03 -66.90
C GLU A 388 7.69 -10.11 -66.86
N GLN A 389 6.95 -10.26 -65.75
CA GLN A 389 5.92 -11.30 -65.61
C GLN A 389 4.61 -10.94 -66.34
N PRO A 390 4.11 -11.77 -67.30
CA PRO A 390 2.82 -11.57 -67.95
C PRO A 390 1.66 -12.04 -67.06
N GLU A 391 0.59 -11.24 -66.99
CA GLU A 391 -0.62 -11.52 -66.23
C GLU A 391 -1.28 -12.85 -66.63
N THR A 392 -1.32 -13.83 -65.72
CA THR A 392 -2.05 -15.10 -65.89
C THR A 392 -3.17 -15.25 -64.85
N TRP A 393 -4.06 -14.25 -64.78
CA TRP A 393 -5.17 -14.23 -63.81
C TRP A 393 -6.34 -15.19 -64.13
N LEU A 394 -6.35 -15.85 -65.29
CA LEU A 394 -7.50 -16.63 -65.75
C LEU A 394 -7.71 -17.99 -65.05
N VAL A 395 -6.65 -18.62 -64.53
CA VAL A 395 -6.70 -20.00 -64.00
C VAL A 395 -7.22 -20.09 -62.55
N PRO A 396 -6.80 -19.23 -61.60
CA PRO A 396 -7.27 -19.34 -60.21
C PRO A 396 -8.73 -18.87 -59.99
N VAL A 397 -9.26 -18.01 -60.86
CA VAL A 397 -10.66 -17.52 -60.78
C VAL A 397 -11.67 -18.63 -61.14
N ALA A 398 -11.32 -19.56 -62.03
CA ALA A 398 -12.20 -20.65 -62.44
C ALA A 398 -12.38 -21.74 -61.35
N VAL A 399 -11.42 -21.86 -60.41
CA VAL A 399 -11.42 -22.90 -59.36
C VAL A 399 -11.99 -22.39 -58.03
N SER A 400 -11.90 -21.08 -57.75
CA SER A 400 -12.31 -20.49 -56.46
C SER A 400 -13.82 -20.35 -56.30
N ILE A 401 -14.56 -20.08 -57.38
CA ILE A 401 -16.01 -19.83 -57.34
C ILE A 401 -16.81 -21.08 -56.90
N PRO A 402 -16.55 -22.30 -57.42
CA PRO A 402 -17.26 -23.51 -56.95
C PRO A 402 -16.91 -23.86 -55.50
N LEU A 403 -15.65 -23.65 -55.09
CA LEU A 403 -15.17 -23.97 -53.74
C LEU A 403 -15.80 -23.05 -52.70
N PHE A 404 -15.94 -21.75 -53.02
CA PHE A 404 -16.62 -20.77 -52.18
C PHE A 404 -18.09 -21.14 -51.93
N ILE A 405 -18.81 -21.61 -52.95
CA ILE A 405 -20.22 -22.02 -52.82
C ILE A 405 -20.37 -23.22 -51.86
N VAL A 406 -19.45 -24.20 -51.92
CA VAL A 406 -19.48 -25.37 -51.02
C VAL A 406 -19.20 -24.97 -49.57
N VAL A 407 -18.24 -24.06 -49.34
CA VAL A 407 -17.92 -23.55 -48.00
C VAL A 407 -19.11 -22.78 -47.43
N VAL A 408 -19.74 -21.89 -48.21
CA VAL A 408 -20.91 -21.11 -47.77
C VAL A 408 -22.09 -22.02 -47.41
N LEU A 409 -22.37 -23.05 -48.21
CA LEU A 409 -23.44 -24.02 -47.93
C LEU A 409 -23.14 -24.82 -46.65
N SER A 410 -21.90 -25.27 -46.45
CA SER A 410 -21.50 -25.97 -45.23
C SER A 410 -21.63 -25.10 -43.97
N PHE A 411 -21.23 -23.82 -44.07
CA PHE A 411 -21.30 -22.86 -42.99
C PHE A 411 -22.76 -22.51 -42.63
N SER A 412 -23.63 -22.36 -43.64
CA SER A 412 -25.06 -22.12 -43.43
C SER A 412 -25.76 -23.29 -42.70
N SER A 413 -25.40 -24.53 -43.06
CA SER A 413 -25.91 -25.74 -42.39
C SER A 413 -25.44 -25.83 -40.93
N TYR A 414 -24.19 -25.48 -40.66
CA TYR A 414 -23.64 -25.41 -39.30
C TYR A 414 -24.34 -24.35 -38.43
N ILE A 415 -24.57 -23.14 -38.96
CA ILE A 415 -25.33 -22.10 -38.26
C ILE A 415 -26.75 -22.57 -37.95
N CYS A 416 -27.41 -23.23 -38.90
CA CYS A 416 -28.76 -23.75 -38.73
C CYS A 416 -28.79 -24.83 -37.62
N PHE A 417 -27.81 -25.76 -37.63
CA PHE A 417 -27.65 -26.76 -36.57
C PHE A 417 -27.43 -26.14 -35.18
N GLN A 418 -26.56 -25.12 -35.07
CA GLN A 418 -26.33 -24.42 -33.81
C GLN A 418 -27.58 -23.68 -33.30
N ARG A 419 -28.35 -23.06 -34.20
CA ARG A 419 -29.64 -22.44 -33.84
C ARG A 419 -30.62 -23.48 -33.31
N ILE A 420 -30.77 -24.63 -33.98
CA ILE A 420 -31.66 -25.71 -33.54
C ILE A 420 -31.24 -26.26 -32.16
N LYS A 421 -29.93 -26.45 -31.94
CA LYS A 421 -29.39 -26.89 -30.64
C LYS A 421 -29.71 -25.89 -29.52
N PHE A 422 -29.60 -24.59 -29.78
CA PHE A 422 -29.93 -23.54 -28.81
C PHE A 422 -31.44 -23.49 -28.49
N TYR A 423 -32.32 -23.61 -29.49
CA TYR A 423 -33.77 -23.67 -29.27
C TYR A 423 -34.20 -24.87 -28.41
N ARG A 424 -33.53 -26.02 -28.54
CA ARG A 424 -33.80 -27.19 -27.69
C ARG A 424 -33.48 -26.94 -26.22
N LYS A 425 -32.37 -26.25 -25.91
CA LYS A 425 -32.00 -25.90 -24.53
C LYS A 425 -33.02 -24.95 -23.87
N ILE A 426 -33.55 -23.97 -24.62
CA ILE A 426 -34.57 -23.04 -24.09
C ILE A 426 -35.86 -23.78 -23.71
N ASN A 427 -36.26 -24.79 -24.47
CA ASN A 427 -37.49 -25.54 -24.22
C ASN A 427 -37.38 -26.57 -23.08
N ASN A 428 -36.16 -26.97 -22.70
CA ASN A 428 -35.92 -27.94 -21.62
C ASN A 428 -35.76 -27.28 -20.24
N ASP A 429 -35.80 -25.95 -20.15
CA ASP A 429 -35.67 -25.18 -18.91
C ASP A 429 -34.41 -25.54 -18.06
N ASP A 430 -33.28 -25.86 -18.70
CA ASP A 430 -31.97 -26.18 -18.07
C ASP A 430 -31.42 -25.08 -17.11
N TRP A 431 -32.06 -23.91 -17.05
CA TRP A 431 -31.72 -22.77 -16.20
C TRP A 431 -32.48 -22.78 -14.85
N LEU A 432 -33.53 -23.58 -14.73
CA LEU A 432 -34.34 -23.73 -13.51
C LEU A 432 -33.73 -24.83 -12.63
N ILE A 433 -33.52 -24.54 -11.35
CA ILE A 433 -33.01 -25.48 -10.36
C ILE A 433 -34.10 -25.69 -9.31
N ALA A 434 -34.44 -26.94 -9.03
CA ALA A 434 -35.38 -27.25 -7.96
C ALA A 434 -34.74 -26.91 -6.61
N ILE A 435 -35.46 -26.17 -5.76
CA ILE A 435 -34.95 -25.78 -4.44
C ILE A 435 -34.67 -27.00 -3.54
N GLU A 436 -35.38 -28.10 -3.80
CA GLU A 436 -35.21 -29.40 -3.14
C GLU A 436 -33.83 -30.04 -3.40
N ASP A 437 -33.19 -29.71 -4.52
CA ASP A 437 -31.85 -30.21 -4.87
C ASP A 437 -30.72 -29.52 -4.09
N ILE A 438 -31.05 -28.50 -3.29
CA ILE A 438 -30.10 -27.68 -2.54
C ILE A 438 -30.08 -28.12 -1.07
N ILE A 439 -28.92 -28.56 -0.61
CA ILE A 439 -28.71 -28.92 0.80
C ILE A 439 -28.28 -27.67 1.57
N PHE A 440 -29.11 -27.20 2.51
CA PHE A 440 -28.80 -26.03 3.35
C PHE A 440 -27.94 -26.42 4.56
N TYR A 441 -26.91 -25.62 4.85
CA TYR A 441 -26.09 -25.76 6.05
C TYR A 441 -26.69 -24.94 7.19
N TYR A 442 -27.54 -25.55 8.01
CA TYR A 442 -27.98 -24.94 9.27
C TYR A 442 -26.96 -25.26 10.38
N ASP A 443 -25.98 -24.38 10.60
CA ASP A 443 -25.08 -24.50 11.75
C ASP A 443 -25.47 -23.51 12.86
N GLN A 444 -26.03 -24.01 13.96
CA GLN A 444 -26.41 -23.23 15.14
C GLN A 444 -25.22 -22.47 15.76
N LYS A 445 -23.97 -22.91 15.53
CA LYS A 445 -22.77 -22.18 15.99
C LYS A 445 -22.53 -20.89 15.21
N VAL A 446 -22.84 -20.85 13.91
CA VAL A 446 -22.73 -19.65 13.08
C VAL A 446 -23.76 -18.62 13.53
N LEU A 447 -24.98 -19.03 13.87
CA LEU A 447 -26.01 -18.12 14.37
C LEU A 447 -25.65 -17.48 15.72
N ASN A 448 -24.92 -18.18 16.60
CA ASN A 448 -24.43 -17.62 17.87
C ASN A 448 -23.19 -16.71 17.67
N SER A 449 -22.35 -16.99 16.67
CA SER A 449 -21.26 -16.12 16.23
C SER A 449 -21.79 -14.83 15.55
N LEU A 450 -22.88 -14.94 14.78
CA LEU A 450 -23.54 -13.81 14.14
C LEU A 450 -24.34 -12.99 15.17
N LYS A 451 -25.07 -13.61 16.10
CA LYS A 451 -25.77 -12.88 17.19
C LYS A 451 -24.83 -12.05 18.07
N SER A 452 -23.58 -12.48 18.27
CA SER A 452 -22.59 -11.70 19.01
C SER A 452 -21.87 -10.62 18.19
N LYS A 453 -21.94 -10.68 16.86
CA LYS A 453 -21.33 -9.70 15.94
C LYS A 453 -22.32 -8.69 15.34
N PHE A 454 -23.62 -8.99 15.34
CA PHE A 454 -24.67 -8.10 14.81
C PHE A 454 -25.13 -6.98 15.77
N ILE A 455 -24.49 -6.82 16.94
CA ILE A 455 -24.80 -5.74 17.89
C ILE A 455 -24.13 -4.40 17.50
N SER A 456 -23.19 -4.34 16.55
CA SER A 456 -22.57 -3.06 16.15
C SER A 456 -23.09 -2.45 14.83
N GLY A 457 -24.16 -2.99 14.25
CA GLY A 457 -24.80 -2.45 13.03
C GLY A 457 -25.86 -1.38 13.30
N LYS A 458 -25.66 -0.50 14.29
CA LYS A 458 -26.54 0.66 14.53
C LYS A 458 -25.75 1.95 14.66
N SER A 459 -25.58 2.61 13.52
CA SER A 459 -25.57 4.07 13.42
C SER A 459 -26.03 4.37 12.00
N ILE A 460 -27.03 5.21 11.74
CA ILE A 460 -27.28 6.50 12.38
C ILE A 460 -28.81 6.71 12.60
N PHE A 461 -29.17 7.06 13.85
CA PHE A 461 -30.47 7.60 14.31
C PHE A 461 -31.71 6.68 14.45
N SER A 462 -31.66 5.71 15.38
CA SER A 462 -32.86 5.35 16.19
C SER A 462 -32.46 4.54 17.44
N LEU A 463 -31.81 5.23 18.38
CA LEU A 463 -31.66 4.79 19.77
C LEU A 463 -32.57 5.71 20.60
N ASN A 464 -33.89 5.52 20.51
CA ASN A 464 -34.88 5.89 21.53
C ASN A 464 -36.31 5.62 21.04
N SER A 465 -36.69 4.34 20.96
CA SER A 465 -38.04 3.88 21.33
C SER A 465 -38.16 2.37 21.17
N SER A 466 -39.02 1.78 22.00
CA SER A 466 -39.47 0.39 22.00
C SER A 466 -38.42 -0.69 22.33
N THR A 467 -38.12 -0.77 23.62
CA THR A 467 -38.17 -2.05 24.34
C THR A 467 -39.50 -2.74 24.07
N GLN A 468 -39.56 -3.67 23.13
CA GLN A 468 -40.44 -4.84 23.16
C GLN A 468 -40.01 -5.84 22.09
N ALA A 469 -39.54 -6.99 22.57
CA ALA A 469 -39.29 -8.15 21.75
C ALA A 469 -40.61 -8.87 21.50
N SER A 470 -41.07 -8.88 20.25
CA SER A 470 -41.91 -9.91 19.65
C SER A 470 -42.20 -9.51 18.21
N ASP A 471 -41.46 -10.09 17.25
CA ASP A 471 -41.93 -10.55 15.93
C ASP A 471 -40.72 -10.75 15.00
N CYS A 472 -40.39 -12.01 14.73
CA CYS A 472 -39.27 -12.43 13.86
C CYS A 472 -39.74 -12.96 12.48
N PRO A 473 -40.28 -12.11 11.59
CA PRO A 473 -40.20 -12.35 10.14
C PRO A 473 -39.25 -11.38 9.40
N GLU A 474 -39.03 -10.17 9.93
CA GLU A 474 -38.28 -9.11 9.22
C GLU A 474 -36.75 -9.31 9.23
N LEU A 475 -36.22 -10.01 10.25
CA LEU A 475 -34.80 -10.40 10.31
C LEU A 475 -34.38 -11.36 9.18
N ILE A 476 -35.33 -12.05 8.54
CA ILE A 476 -35.09 -13.03 7.46
C ILE A 476 -34.81 -12.32 6.12
N GLN A 477 -35.29 -11.08 5.93
CA GLN A 477 -35.11 -10.32 4.69
C GLN A 477 -33.72 -9.70 4.51
N GLN A 478 -32.88 -9.69 5.55
CA GLN A 478 -31.58 -8.98 5.53
C GLN A 478 -30.38 -9.86 5.14
N VAL A 479 -30.57 -11.17 4.93
CA VAL A 479 -29.50 -12.08 4.50
C VAL A 479 -29.36 -12.01 2.97
N LEU A 480 -28.26 -11.40 2.48
CA LEU A 480 -28.03 -11.18 1.05
C LEU A 480 -27.77 -12.49 0.26
N GLN A 481 -27.16 -13.50 0.90
CA GLN A 481 -26.95 -14.84 0.33
C GLN A 481 -27.12 -15.93 1.40
N TRP A 482 -28.03 -16.87 1.16
CA TRP A 482 -28.20 -18.07 1.98
C TRP A 482 -27.24 -19.17 1.51
N PRO A 483 -26.38 -19.73 2.38
CA PRO A 483 -25.45 -20.79 1.98
C PRO A 483 -26.17 -22.12 1.76
N GLY A 484 -25.90 -22.75 0.63
CA GLY A 484 -26.35 -24.09 0.27
C GLY A 484 -25.29 -24.87 -0.49
N LYS A 485 -25.54 -26.16 -0.71
CA LYS A 485 -24.72 -27.03 -1.56
C LYS A 485 -25.57 -27.62 -2.67
N TRP A 486 -25.12 -27.44 -3.91
CA TRP A 486 -25.78 -27.96 -5.12
C TRP A 486 -24.72 -28.57 -6.04
N ASN A 487 -24.92 -29.82 -6.49
CA ASN A 487 -23.95 -30.56 -7.33
C ASN A 487 -22.49 -30.54 -6.82
N CYS A 488 -22.32 -30.67 -5.50
CA CYS A 488 -21.03 -30.59 -4.80
C CYS A 488 -20.35 -29.20 -4.76
N GLU A 489 -20.95 -28.16 -5.33
CA GLU A 489 -20.49 -26.77 -5.24
C GLU A 489 -21.25 -25.98 -4.15
N THR A 490 -20.58 -25.04 -3.50
CA THR A 490 -21.20 -24.12 -2.52
C THR A 490 -21.88 -22.97 -3.23
N VAL A 491 -23.19 -22.84 -3.04
CA VAL A 491 -24.04 -21.85 -3.71
C VAL A 491 -24.66 -20.89 -2.70
N GLY A 492 -24.84 -19.64 -3.11
CA GLY A 492 -25.55 -18.60 -2.38
C GLY A 492 -26.91 -18.37 -3.02
N LEU A 493 -27.99 -18.41 -2.23
CA LEU A 493 -29.34 -18.09 -2.69
C LEU A 493 -29.70 -16.66 -2.31
N ARG A 494 -30.22 -15.90 -3.25
CA ARG A 494 -30.66 -14.51 -3.05
C ARG A 494 -32.07 -14.30 -3.58
N LEU A 495 -32.92 -13.66 -2.80
CA LEU A 495 -34.29 -13.34 -3.21
C LEU A 495 -34.29 -12.28 -4.33
N LEU A 496 -35.01 -12.54 -5.41
CA LEU A 496 -35.24 -11.58 -6.49
C LEU A 496 -36.52 -10.79 -6.22
N GLN A 497 -36.39 -9.66 -5.51
CA GLN A 497 -37.52 -8.78 -5.19
C GLN A 497 -37.95 -7.94 -6.39
N VAL A 498 -38.66 -8.54 -7.35
CA VAL A 498 -39.23 -7.80 -8.47
C VAL A 498 -40.69 -8.23 -8.67
N GLN A 499 -41.62 -7.43 -8.15
CA GLN A 499 -43.06 -7.65 -8.31
C GLN A 499 -43.51 -7.70 -9.79
N GLN A 500 -42.71 -7.14 -10.69
CA GLN A 500 -42.96 -7.13 -12.14
C GLN A 500 -42.54 -8.45 -12.82
N LEU A 501 -41.61 -9.25 -12.27
CA LEU A 501 -41.08 -10.47 -12.90
C LEU A 501 -41.99 -11.72 -12.76
N LYS A 502 -43.28 -11.55 -12.42
CA LYS A 502 -44.25 -12.65 -12.25
C LYS A 502 -44.46 -13.54 -13.48
N LYS A 503 -43.96 -13.14 -14.67
CA LYS A 503 -43.99 -13.95 -15.90
C LYS A 503 -42.63 -13.93 -16.60
N ILE A 504 -41.95 -15.08 -16.60
CA ILE A 504 -40.67 -15.27 -17.28
C ILE A 504 -40.89 -15.29 -18.80
N THR A 505 -40.39 -14.27 -19.51
CA THR A 505 -40.53 -14.14 -20.97
C THR A 505 -39.47 -14.95 -21.72
N ARG A 506 -39.74 -15.32 -22.99
CA ARG A 506 -38.78 -16.02 -23.85
C ARG A 506 -37.42 -15.31 -24.02
N PRO A 507 -37.33 -13.98 -24.26
CA PRO A 507 -36.04 -13.29 -24.36
C PRO A 507 -35.25 -13.34 -23.05
N MET A 508 -35.93 -13.30 -21.91
CA MET A 508 -35.30 -13.45 -20.59
C MET A 508 -34.69 -14.85 -20.41
N LYS A 509 -35.42 -15.91 -20.75
CA LYS A 509 -34.88 -17.29 -20.74
C LYS A 509 -33.62 -17.43 -21.60
N ALA A 510 -33.64 -16.85 -22.82
CA ALA A 510 -32.50 -16.89 -23.72
C ALA A 510 -31.28 -16.15 -23.14
N LYS A 511 -31.46 -14.96 -22.55
CA LYS A 511 -30.38 -14.23 -21.89
C LYS A 511 -29.84 -14.97 -20.66
N MET A 512 -30.69 -15.55 -19.83
CA MET A 512 -30.26 -16.31 -18.65
C MET A 512 -29.41 -17.54 -19.01
N LEU A 513 -29.78 -18.26 -20.07
CA LEU A 513 -28.99 -19.38 -20.56
C LEU A 513 -27.61 -18.93 -21.06
N ILE A 514 -27.55 -17.78 -21.73
CA ILE A 514 -26.30 -17.15 -22.17
C ILE A 514 -25.46 -16.73 -20.95
N MET A 515 -26.08 -16.12 -19.93
CA MET A 515 -25.44 -15.76 -18.65
C MET A 515 -24.79 -16.98 -17.99
N LYS A 516 -25.56 -18.07 -17.85
CA LYS A 516 -25.09 -19.33 -17.26
C LYS A 516 -23.94 -19.98 -18.03
N ASP A 517 -24.02 -20.05 -19.36
CA ASP A 517 -23.08 -20.83 -20.19
C ASP A 517 -21.83 -20.04 -20.62
N LYS A 518 -21.87 -18.71 -20.67
CA LYS A 518 -20.79 -17.88 -21.27
C LYS A 518 -20.08 -16.92 -20.32
N PHE A 519 -20.65 -16.62 -19.15
CA PHE A 519 -20.09 -15.61 -18.24
C PHE A 519 -19.33 -16.26 -17.09
N PHE A 520 -18.01 -16.29 -17.24
CA PHE A 520 -17.09 -16.82 -16.24
C PHE A 520 -15.90 -15.89 -16.12
N HIS A 521 -15.70 -15.35 -14.91
CA HIS A 521 -14.58 -14.49 -14.58
C HIS A 521 -14.28 -14.59 -13.09
N ASN A 522 -13.02 -14.44 -12.70
CA ASN A 522 -12.62 -14.57 -11.30
C ASN A 522 -13.22 -13.49 -10.40
N ASN A 523 -13.41 -12.27 -10.93
CA ASN A 523 -13.93 -11.12 -10.19
C ASN A 523 -15.42 -10.82 -10.45
N VAL A 524 -16.18 -11.76 -11.00
CA VAL A 524 -17.63 -11.64 -11.20
C VAL A 524 -18.28 -12.88 -10.60
N VAL A 525 -19.32 -12.71 -9.80
CA VAL A 525 -20.03 -13.84 -9.18
C VAL A 525 -20.69 -14.68 -10.27
N ARG A 526 -20.39 -15.99 -10.26
CA ARG A 526 -20.95 -16.95 -11.21
C ARG A 526 -22.45 -17.13 -10.99
N PHE A 527 -23.21 -17.05 -12.08
CA PHE A 527 -24.66 -17.30 -12.10
C PHE A 527 -24.95 -18.76 -12.49
N PHE A 528 -25.68 -19.50 -11.65
CA PHE A 528 -26.02 -20.91 -11.90
C PHE A 528 -27.43 -21.10 -12.45
N GLY A 529 -28.40 -20.29 -12.01
CA GLY A 529 -29.79 -20.40 -12.40
C GLY A 529 -30.76 -19.68 -11.47
N LEU A 530 -32.06 -19.94 -11.68
CA LEU A 530 -33.14 -19.52 -10.78
C LEU A 530 -33.75 -20.73 -10.08
N ALA A 531 -34.15 -20.56 -8.83
CA ALA A 531 -35.08 -21.43 -8.11
C ALA A 531 -36.41 -20.70 -7.91
N GLU A 532 -37.51 -21.46 -7.88
CA GLU A 532 -38.85 -20.94 -7.63
C GLU A 532 -39.40 -21.59 -6.36
N LEU A 533 -39.92 -20.78 -5.44
CA LEU A 533 -40.59 -21.22 -4.22
C LEU A 533 -41.79 -20.29 -3.96
N ASP A 534 -43.00 -20.84 -3.86
CA ASP A 534 -44.23 -20.10 -3.52
C ASP A 534 -44.50 -18.83 -4.37
N SER A 535 -44.16 -18.87 -5.67
CA SER A 535 -44.25 -17.74 -6.62
C SER A 535 -43.18 -16.66 -6.47
N ASP A 536 -42.23 -16.83 -5.55
CA ASP A 536 -41.01 -16.02 -5.45
C ASP A 536 -39.85 -16.69 -6.19
N HIS A 537 -39.03 -15.87 -6.83
CA HIS A 537 -37.85 -16.34 -7.56
C HIS A 537 -36.58 -16.05 -6.76
N TYR A 538 -35.69 -17.05 -6.67
CA TYR A 538 -34.40 -16.98 -6.00
C TYR A 538 -33.28 -17.14 -7.03
N ILE A 539 -32.32 -16.23 -7.03
CA ILE A 539 -31.09 -16.37 -7.81
C ILE A 539 -30.13 -17.28 -7.07
N ILE A 540 -29.64 -18.30 -7.79
CA ILE A 540 -28.59 -19.18 -7.31
C ILE A 540 -27.28 -18.74 -7.95
N SER A 541 -26.35 -18.29 -7.10
CA SER A 541 -25.04 -17.82 -7.50
C SER A 541 -23.94 -18.50 -6.70
N GLU A 542 -22.67 -18.24 -7.04
CA GLU A 542 -21.55 -18.66 -6.20
C GLU A 542 -21.63 -18.02 -4.80
N TYR A 543 -21.31 -18.81 -3.76
CA TYR A 543 -21.31 -18.34 -2.37
C TYR A 543 -20.00 -17.65 -2.01
N CYS A 544 -20.09 -16.41 -1.52
CA CYS A 544 -18.94 -15.63 -1.06
C CYS A 544 -18.89 -15.60 0.48
N GLY A 545 -18.07 -16.48 1.07
CA GLY A 545 -18.11 -16.74 2.52
C GLY A 545 -17.58 -15.63 3.45
N LYS A 546 -16.99 -14.54 2.92
CA LYS A 546 -16.48 -13.42 3.72
C LYS A 546 -17.43 -12.22 3.79
N GLY A 547 -18.56 -12.26 3.09
CA GLY A 547 -19.58 -11.20 3.13
C GLY A 547 -19.32 -10.07 2.14
N GLN A 548 -19.81 -8.87 2.46
CA GLN A 548 -19.73 -7.70 1.59
C GLN A 548 -18.46 -6.89 1.86
N LEU A 549 -18.04 -6.10 0.86
CA LEU A 549 -16.89 -5.22 1.01
C LEU A 549 -17.12 -4.15 2.09
N ILE A 550 -18.34 -3.62 2.21
CA ILE A 550 -18.68 -2.63 3.24
C ILE A 550 -18.42 -3.15 4.66
N ASP A 551 -18.73 -4.42 4.94
CA ASP A 551 -18.53 -5.04 6.24
C ASP A 551 -17.03 -5.10 6.62
N LEU A 552 -16.17 -5.25 5.60
CA LEU A 552 -14.72 -5.23 5.77
C LEU A 552 -14.21 -3.80 6.02
N LEU A 553 -14.74 -2.82 5.28
CA LEU A 553 -14.31 -1.43 5.38
C LEU A 553 -14.62 -0.85 6.77
N GLN A 554 -15.83 -1.12 7.29
CA GLN A 554 -16.31 -0.66 8.61
C GLN A 554 -15.62 -1.35 9.80
N ASN A 555 -14.93 -2.47 9.60
CA ASN A 555 -14.27 -3.16 10.69
C ASN A 555 -12.91 -2.52 11.04
N GLU A 556 -12.92 -1.54 11.97
CA GLU A 556 -11.73 -0.83 12.43
C GLU A 556 -10.62 -1.74 12.97
N LYS A 557 -10.97 -2.93 13.49
CA LYS A 557 -9.99 -3.89 14.04
C LYS A 557 -9.11 -4.52 12.97
N PHE A 558 -9.54 -4.52 11.72
CA PHE A 558 -8.76 -5.06 10.62
C PHE A 558 -7.93 -3.94 9.97
N ASN A 559 -6.60 -3.98 10.09
CA ASN A 559 -5.75 -2.99 9.45
C ASN A 559 -5.57 -3.34 7.96
N MET A 560 -6.04 -2.46 7.07
CA MET A 560 -5.97 -2.64 5.63
C MET A 560 -4.65 -2.09 5.09
N SER A 561 -3.72 -2.98 4.70
CA SER A 561 -2.46 -2.56 4.08
C SER A 561 -2.71 -1.83 2.74
N LYS A 562 -1.79 -0.93 2.35
CA LYS A 562 -1.87 -0.19 1.09
C LYS A 562 -1.96 -1.13 -0.13
N GLN A 563 -1.29 -2.28 -0.06
CA GLN A 563 -1.31 -3.32 -1.10
C GLN A 563 -2.67 -4.03 -1.19
N LEU A 564 -3.31 -4.33 -0.06
CA LEU A 564 -4.64 -4.94 -0.04
C LEU A 564 -5.72 -3.97 -0.59
N LYS A 565 -5.61 -2.67 -0.27
CA LYS A 565 -6.50 -1.65 -0.86
C LYS A 565 -6.37 -1.58 -2.38
N LEU A 566 -5.13 -1.65 -2.88
CA LEU A 566 -4.84 -1.69 -4.32
C LEU A 566 -5.37 -2.97 -4.99
N SER A 567 -5.20 -4.14 -4.37
CA SER A 567 -5.67 -5.40 -4.95
C SER A 567 -7.20 -5.47 -5.07
N ILE A 568 -7.91 -5.03 -4.03
CA ILE A 568 -9.38 -4.89 -4.04
C ILE A 568 -9.81 -3.95 -5.17
N SER A 569 -9.13 -2.82 -5.33
CA SER A 569 -9.41 -1.85 -6.39
C SER A 569 -9.23 -2.45 -7.80
N VAL A 570 -8.14 -3.21 -8.00
CA VAL A 570 -7.84 -3.90 -9.26
C VAL A 570 -8.85 -5.02 -9.55
N ASP A 571 -9.24 -5.79 -8.54
CA ASP A 571 -10.23 -6.86 -8.66
C ASP A 571 -11.58 -6.33 -9.15
N ILE A 572 -12.06 -5.23 -8.55
CA ILE A 572 -13.32 -4.59 -8.96
C ILE A 572 -13.20 -4.04 -10.39
N ALA A 573 -12.11 -3.35 -10.71
CA ALA A 573 -11.89 -2.83 -12.07
C ALA A 573 -11.82 -3.96 -13.12
N SER A 574 -11.19 -5.09 -12.78
CA SER A 574 -11.10 -6.28 -13.63
C SER A 574 -12.47 -6.91 -13.88
N GLY A 575 -13.29 -7.04 -12.83
CA GLY A 575 -14.66 -7.53 -12.94
C GLY A 575 -15.54 -6.64 -13.83
N MET A 576 -15.46 -5.32 -13.65
CA MET A 576 -16.22 -4.36 -14.46
C MET A 576 -15.74 -4.30 -15.91
N HIS A 577 -14.43 -4.35 -16.14
CA HIS A 577 -13.87 -4.44 -17.49
C HIS A 577 -14.42 -5.66 -18.24
N TYR A 578 -14.49 -6.82 -17.57
CA TYR A 578 -15.06 -8.03 -18.14
C TYR A 578 -16.53 -7.84 -18.52
N LEU A 579 -17.36 -7.30 -17.62
CA LEU A 579 -18.78 -7.05 -17.89
C LEU A 579 -18.98 -6.10 -19.07
N HIS A 580 -18.23 -4.99 -19.10
CA HIS A 580 -18.30 -4.02 -20.20
C HIS A 580 -17.81 -4.60 -21.52
N SER A 581 -16.79 -5.47 -21.53
CA SER A 581 -16.33 -6.17 -22.74
C SER A 581 -17.41 -7.09 -23.35
N LYS A 582 -18.39 -7.51 -22.54
CA LYS A 582 -19.54 -8.31 -22.95
C LYS A 582 -20.80 -7.48 -23.18
N ASN A 583 -20.68 -6.14 -23.20
CA ASN A 583 -21.77 -5.18 -23.31
C ASN A 583 -22.83 -5.33 -22.19
N ILE A 584 -22.41 -5.69 -20.98
CA ILE A 584 -23.26 -5.68 -19.79
C ILE A 584 -22.94 -4.45 -18.96
N ILE A 585 -23.97 -3.66 -18.67
CA ILE A 585 -23.91 -2.49 -17.78
C ILE A 585 -24.46 -2.91 -16.42
N HIS A 586 -23.73 -2.63 -15.35
CA HIS A 586 -24.14 -3.02 -14.00
C HIS A 586 -25.28 -2.13 -13.50
N GLY A 587 -25.14 -0.81 -13.61
CA GLY A 587 -26.17 0.19 -13.35
C GLY A 587 -26.48 0.50 -11.88
N ASN A 588 -26.05 -0.34 -10.95
CA ASN A 588 -26.18 -0.10 -9.49
C ASN A 588 -24.93 -0.58 -8.72
N LEU A 589 -23.74 -0.22 -9.19
CA LEU A 589 -22.47 -0.64 -8.58
C LEU A 589 -22.26 0.10 -7.25
N LYS A 590 -22.03 -0.65 -6.15
CA LYS A 590 -21.84 -0.15 -4.78
C LYS A 590 -20.92 -1.09 -4.01
N SER A 591 -20.32 -0.63 -2.92
CA SER A 591 -19.54 -1.49 -2.01
C SER A 591 -20.36 -2.65 -1.43
N THR A 592 -21.67 -2.48 -1.23
CA THR A 592 -22.61 -3.55 -0.82
C THR A 592 -22.79 -4.65 -1.88
N LYS A 593 -22.48 -4.36 -3.14
CA LYS A 593 -22.60 -5.29 -4.29
C LYS A 593 -21.25 -5.91 -4.68
N CYS A 594 -20.21 -5.64 -3.91
CA CYS A 594 -18.92 -6.29 -4.02
C CYS A 594 -18.82 -7.33 -2.89
N LEU A 595 -18.73 -8.62 -3.26
CA LEU A 595 -18.62 -9.72 -2.31
C LEU A 595 -17.19 -10.25 -2.25
N ILE A 596 -16.82 -10.81 -1.11
CA ILE A 596 -15.47 -11.35 -0.89
C ILE A 596 -15.55 -12.87 -0.72
N ASP A 597 -14.82 -13.59 -1.58
CA ASP A 597 -14.70 -15.04 -1.49
C ASP A 597 -13.73 -15.44 -0.35
N SER A 598 -13.78 -16.70 0.06
CA SER A 598 -12.85 -17.39 0.94
C SER A 598 -11.36 -17.11 0.66
N LYS A 599 -11.00 -16.86 -0.61
CA LYS A 599 -9.64 -16.54 -1.09
C LYS A 599 -9.27 -15.05 -1.03
N TRP A 600 -10.09 -14.19 -0.42
CA TRP A 600 -9.88 -12.73 -0.35
C TRP A 600 -9.88 -12.01 -1.71
N THR A 601 -10.48 -12.63 -2.73
CA THR A 601 -10.72 -12.02 -4.03
C THR A 601 -12.09 -11.37 -4.07
N VAL A 602 -12.18 -10.17 -4.64
CA VAL A 602 -13.45 -9.44 -4.74
C VAL A 602 -14.20 -9.87 -6.00
N LYS A 603 -15.49 -10.18 -5.83
CA LYS A 603 -16.41 -10.58 -6.90
C LYS A 603 -17.63 -9.67 -6.93
N ILE A 604 -17.95 -9.16 -8.11
CA ILE A 604 -19.11 -8.27 -8.32
C ILE A 604 -20.38 -9.13 -8.42
N CYS A 605 -21.39 -8.80 -7.62
CA CYS A 605 -22.68 -9.48 -7.59
C CYS A 605 -23.81 -8.57 -8.11
N ASP A 606 -24.97 -9.15 -8.43
CA ASP A 606 -26.17 -8.42 -8.86
C ASP A 606 -26.05 -7.72 -10.23
N TRP A 607 -25.07 -8.14 -11.04
CA TRP A 607 -24.84 -7.64 -12.40
C TRP A 607 -25.92 -8.10 -13.39
N GLU A 608 -26.59 -9.21 -13.11
CA GLU A 608 -27.66 -9.79 -13.91
C GLU A 608 -28.97 -8.97 -13.82
N TYR A 609 -29.17 -8.22 -12.74
CA TYR A 609 -30.43 -7.53 -12.41
C TYR A 609 -30.86 -6.54 -13.50
N ASN A 610 -29.96 -5.62 -13.86
CA ASN A 610 -30.23 -4.60 -14.88
C ASN A 610 -30.58 -5.25 -16.24
N THR A 611 -29.87 -6.32 -16.59
CA THR A 611 -30.08 -7.03 -17.86
C THR A 611 -31.42 -7.76 -17.92
N LEU A 612 -31.88 -8.31 -16.79
CA LEU A 612 -33.17 -8.99 -16.68
C LEU A 612 -34.34 -8.00 -16.78
N ILE A 613 -34.23 -6.81 -16.17
CA ILE A 613 -35.27 -5.76 -16.24
C ILE A 613 -35.42 -5.21 -17.65
N LEU A 614 -34.30 -4.87 -18.31
CA LEU A 614 -34.31 -4.39 -19.70
C LEU A 614 -34.88 -5.42 -20.68
N CYS A 615 -34.87 -6.71 -20.31
CA CYS A 615 -35.47 -7.78 -21.09
C CYS A 615 -36.99 -7.83 -21.02
N GLN A 616 -37.57 -7.19 -20.01
CA GLN A 616 -39.00 -7.16 -19.76
C GLN A 616 -39.64 -5.91 -20.36
N ASP A 617 -39.05 -4.74 -20.10
CA ASP A 617 -39.48 -3.45 -20.65
C ASP A 617 -38.26 -2.63 -21.07
N GLU A 618 -38.12 -2.34 -22.37
CA GLU A 618 -36.96 -1.57 -22.91
C GLU A 618 -36.93 -0.11 -22.41
N ASN A 619 -38.09 0.41 -21.98
CA ASN A 619 -38.26 1.77 -21.45
C ASN A 619 -38.23 1.85 -19.92
N CYS A 620 -38.05 0.73 -19.21
CA CYS A 620 -38.01 0.71 -17.75
C CYS A 620 -36.57 0.85 -17.25
N ASN A 621 -36.30 1.92 -16.50
CA ASN A 621 -35.01 2.09 -15.83
C ASN A 621 -34.95 1.24 -14.55
N SER A 622 -33.93 0.39 -14.44
CA SER A 622 -33.67 -0.49 -13.29
C SER A 622 -33.54 0.26 -11.97
N LEU A 623 -33.01 1.49 -11.98
CA LEU A 623 -32.92 2.34 -10.80
C LEU A 623 -34.27 2.95 -10.39
N HIS A 624 -35.12 3.28 -11.36
CA HIS A 624 -36.44 3.84 -11.10
C HIS A 624 -37.41 2.79 -10.52
N SER A 625 -37.33 1.54 -10.98
CA SER A 625 -38.13 0.43 -10.42
C SER A 625 -37.72 0.06 -9.00
N LEU A 626 -36.40 0.05 -8.69
CA LEU A 626 -35.88 -0.09 -7.32
C LEU A 626 -36.40 1.01 -6.38
N ARG A 627 -36.47 2.25 -6.87
CA ARG A 627 -36.96 3.41 -6.08
C ARG A 627 -38.46 3.33 -5.77
N GLN A 628 -39.27 2.75 -6.65
CA GLN A 628 -40.72 2.63 -6.43
C GLN A 628 -41.11 1.53 -5.44
N ASN A 629 -40.34 0.43 -5.37
CA ASN A 629 -40.64 -0.69 -4.47
C ASN A 629 -40.33 -0.38 -2.99
N ASN A 630 -39.40 0.53 -2.69
CA ASN A 630 -38.96 0.86 -1.33
C ASN A 630 -39.76 1.99 -0.65
N ARG A 631 -41.04 2.22 -1.01
CA ARG A 631 -41.86 3.35 -0.49
C ARG A 631 -42.37 3.21 0.96
N VAL A 632 -41.69 2.47 1.84
CA VAL A 632 -42.05 2.39 3.27
C VAL A 632 -41.38 3.56 4.02
N GLU A 633 -42.16 4.33 4.79
CA GLU A 633 -41.76 5.64 5.35
C GLU A 633 -40.46 5.63 6.20
N GLU A 634 -40.13 4.52 6.86
CA GLU A 634 -38.90 4.35 7.66
C GLU A 634 -37.61 4.25 6.83
N THR A 635 -37.71 4.02 5.52
CA THR A 635 -36.55 3.84 4.61
C THR A 635 -36.15 5.09 3.83
N LYS A 636 -36.85 6.22 4.01
CA LYS A 636 -36.65 7.44 3.21
C LYS A 636 -35.23 8.03 3.33
N TYR A 637 -34.60 7.88 4.49
CA TYR A 637 -33.23 8.31 4.74
C TYR A 637 -32.21 7.32 4.15
N ALA A 638 -32.42 6.00 4.30
CA ALA A 638 -31.54 4.96 3.76
C ALA A 638 -31.48 4.96 2.22
N ILE A 639 -32.57 5.31 1.54
CA ILE A 639 -32.62 5.43 0.07
C ILE A 639 -31.73 6.59 -0.43
N LYS A 640 -31.62 7.67 0.34
CA LYS A 640 -30.84 8.86 -0.07
C LYS A 640 -29.34 8.65 0.02
N TYR A 641 -28.86 7.94 1.04
CA TYR A 641 -27.46 7.52 1.09
C TYR A 641 -27.09 6.64 -0.12
N GLN A 642 -28.01 5.77 -0.55
CA GLN A 642 -27.81 4.93 -1.73
C GLN A 642 -27.69 5.71 -3.05
N GLU A 643 -28.07 6.99 -3.08
CA GLU A 643 -27.95 7.86 -4.26
C GLU A 643 -26.52 8.42 -4.44
N PHE A 644 -25.62 8.33 -3.44
CA PHE A 644 -24.26 8.86 -3.52
C PHE A 644 -23.37 8.18 -4.57
N TRP A 645 -23.58 6.88 -4.80
CA TRP A 645 -22.89 6.12 -5.85
C TRP A 645 -23.51 6.31 -7.23
N VAL A 646 -24.64 7.00 -7.35
CA VAL A 646 -25.33 7.23 -8.63
C VAL A 646 -24.71 8.44 -9.33
N ALA A 647 -24.44 8.28 -10.62
CA ALA A 647 -23.81 9.32 -11.42
C ALA A 647 -24.71 10.55 -11.58
N PRO A 648 -24.14 11.77 -11.59
CA PRO A 648 -24.89 13.02 -11.56
C PRO A 648 -25.82 13.21 -12.78
N GLU A 649 -25.48 12.66 -13.94
CA GLU A 649 -26.30 12.71 -15.15
C GLU A 649 -27.63 11.95 -14.99
N ILE A 650 -27.63 10.84 -14.25
CA ILE A 650 -28.83 10.03 -14.01
C ILE A 650 -29.77 10.76 -13.05
N ILE A 651 -29.19 11.36 -12.00
CA ILE A 651 -29.93 12.14 -11.01
C ILE A 651 -30.55 13.37 -11.68
N ARG A 652 -29.81 14.08 -12.53
CA ARG A 652 -30.29 15.26 -13.29
C ARG A 652 -31.50 14.96 -14.17
N MET A 653 -31.53 13.79 -14.79
CA MET A 653 -32.66 13.37 -15.65
C MET A 653 -33.78 12.67 -14.87
N GLU A 654 -33.83 12.81 -13.54
CA GLU A 654 -34.82 12.17 -12.66
C GLU A 654 -34.94 10.65 -12.87
N TYR A 655 -33.81 9.96 -13.11
CA TYR A 655 -33.78 8.52 -13.37
C TYR A 655 -34.60 8.09 -14.61
N LYS A 656 -34.80 8.97 -15.58
CA LYS A 656 -35.45 8.63 -16.87
C LYS A 656 -34.49 8.05 -17.89
N CYS A 657 -33.18 8.33 -17.77
CA CYS A 657 -32.16 7.77 -18.65
C CYS A 657 -31.62 6.45 -18.10
N ASN A 658 -31.39 5.49 -19.00
CA ASN A 658 -30.80 4.20 -18.63
C ASN A 658 -29.34 4.38 -18.18
N PRO A 659 -28.85 3.54 -17.25
CA PRO A 659 -27.44 3.55 -16.85
C PRO A 659 -26.53 3.26 -18.04
N SER A 660 -25.34 3.86 -18.04
CA SER A 660 -24.32 3.73 -19.08
C SER A 660 -23.03 3.10 -18.52
N THR A 661 -22.09 2.76 -19.40
CA THR A 661 -20.76 2.33 -18.96
C THR A 661 -20.05 3.45 -18.17
N ALA A 662 -20.22 4.70 -18.56
CA ALA A 662 -19.66 5.87 -17.87
C ALA A 662 -20.29 6.12 -16.50
N SER A 663 -21.56 5.72 -16.27
CA SER A 663 -22.16 5.81 -14.94
C SER A 663 -21.58 4.79 -13.97
N ASP A 664 -21.27 3.58 -14.44
CA ASP A 664 -20.59 2.56 -13.62
C ASP A 664 -19.18 3.01 -13.21
N VAL A 665 -18.48 3.74 -14.09
CA VAL A 665 -17.15 4.33 -13.81
C VAL A 665 -17.23 5.36 -12.68
N TYR A 666 -18.26 6.20 -12.66
CA TYR A 666 -18.49 7.12 -11.56
C TYR A 666 -18.73 6.38 -10.23
N SER A 667 -19.58 5.35 -10.25
CA SER A 667 -19.83 4.53 -9.06
C SER A 667 -18.54 3.87 -8.53
N PHE A 668 -17.67 3.41 -9.43
CA PHE A 668 -16.37 2.86 -9.07
C PHE A 668 -15.45 3.89 -8.41
N ALA A 669 -15.45 5.15 -8.87
CA ALA A 669 -14.65 6.22 -8.25
C ALA A 669 -15.07 6.49 -6.80
N ILE A 670 -16.37 6.44 -6.49
CA ILE A 670 -16.86 6.58 -5.11
C ILE A 670 -16.42 5.39 -4.25
N ILE A 671 -16.46 4.17 -4.79
CA ILE A 671 -15.95 2.97 -4.08
C ILE A 671 -14.44 3.07 -3.84
N LEU A 672 -13.67 3.63 -4.78
CA LEU A 672 -12.24 3.89 -4.57
C LEU A 672 -12.03 4.84 -3.39
N GLN A 673 -12.79 5.92 -3.31
CA GLN A 673 -12.69 6.81 -2.14
C GLN A 673 -12.96 6.03 -0.85
N GLU A 674 -14.07 5.28 -0.79
CA GLU A 674 -14.50 4.46 0.35
C GLU A 674 -13.41 3.45 0.81
N ILE A 675 -12.73 2.79 -0.12
CA ILE A 675 -11.65 1.83 0.18
C ILE A 675 -10.46 2.51 0.87
N TYR A 676 -10.10 3.71 0.43
CA TYR A 676 -8.91 4.40 0.91
C TYR A 676 -9.14 5.22 2.18
N THR A 677 -10.28 5.90 2.30
CA THR A 677 -10.68 6.64 3.51
C THR A 677 -11.19 5.71 4.60
N ARG A 678 -11.81 4.57 4.25
CA ARG A 678 -12.57 3.69 5.16
C ARG A 678 -13.72 4.40 5.87
N GLU A 679 -14.18 5.49 5.29
CA GLU A 679 -15.33 6.25 5.77
C GLU A 679 -16.44 6.22 4.72
N ASP A 680 -17.66 6.48 5.16
CA ASP A 680 -18.79 6.60 4.25
C ASP A 680 -18.57 7.76 3.25
N PRO A 681 -19.07 7.65 2.01
CA PRO A 681 -18.95 8.72 1.03
C PRO A 681 -19.54 10.03 1.57
N TYR A 682 -18.78 11.13 1.43
CA TYR A 682 -19.13 12.47 1.91
C TYR A 682 -19.30 12.60 3.44
N SER A 683 -18.68 11.72 4.24
CA SER A 683 -18.62 11.80 5.72
C SER A 683 -18.26 13.20 6.24
N GLU A 684 -17.30 13.88 5.61
CA GLU A 684 -16.83 15.23 5.98
C GLU A 684 -17.92 16.31 5.96
N LEU A 685 -18.95 16.13 5.13
CA LEU A 685 -20.05 17.08 4.96
C LEU A 685 -21.28 16.70 5.78
N ALA A 686 -21.24 15.55 6.47
CA ALA A 686 -22.38 15.03 7.23
C ALA A 686 -22.84 16.00 8.34
N ASP A 687 -21.91 16.76 8.94
CA ASP A 687 -22.21 17.75 9.98
C ASP A 687 -22.70 19.10 9.40
N LEU A 688 -22.41 19.38 8.13
CA LEU A 688 -22.62 20.69 7.49
C LEU A 688 -23.87 20.73 6.60
N MET A 689 -24.22 19.61 5.96
CA MET A 689 -25.25 19.56 4.92
C MET A 689 -26.09 18.29 5.08
N SER A 690 -27.39 18.38 4.78
CA SER A 690 -28.22 17.18 4.73
C SER A 690 -27.86 16.32 3.51
N PRO A 691 -28.10 15.00 3.51
CA PRO A 691 -27.83 14.13 2.36
C PRO A 691 -28.49 14.61 1.06
N GLU A 692 -29.64 15.28 1.15
CA GLU A 692 -30.34 15.88 0.00
C GLU A 692 -29.58 17.06 -0.57
N ASP A 693 -29.07 17.92 0.30
CA ASP A 693 -28.28 19.08 -0.11
C ASP A 693 -26.95 18.65 -0.73
N VAL A 694 -26.35 17.56 -0.22
CA VAL A 694 -25.15 16.96 -0.81
C VAL A 694 -25.44 16.46 -2.23
N VAL A 695 -26.50 15.66 -2.43
CA VAL A 695 -26.88 15.17 -3.77
C VAL A 695 -27.16 16.35 -4.73
N ASN A 696 -27.89 17.37 -4.27
CA ASN A 696 -28.16 18.57 -5.07
C ASN A 696 -26.88 19.33 -5.42
N ALA A 697 -25.93 19.45 -4.50
CA ALA A 697 -24.63 20.09 -4.73
C ALA A 697 -23.76 19.29 -5.70
N VAL A 698 -23.81 17.96 -5.68
CA VAL A 698 -23.07 17.08 -6.61
C VAL A 698 -23.56 17.25 -8.06
N VAL A 699 -24.85 17.50 -8.26
CA VAL A 699 -25.49 17.67 -9.58
C VAL A 699 -25.15 19.01 -10.25
N GLN A 700 -24.78 20.04 -9.48
CA GLN A 700 -24.40 21.36 -9.99
C GLN A 700 -23.07 21.33 -10.77
N ILE A 701 -22.90 22.25 -11.72
CA ILE A 701 -21.66 22.39 -12.53
C ILE A 701 -20.54 22.87 -11.59
N GLY A 702 -19.44 22.13 -11.50
CA GLY A 702 -18.40 22.35 -10.47
C GLY A 702 -18.75 21.78 -9.10
N GLY A 703 -19.73 20.86 -9.04
CA GLY A 703 -20.25 20.28 -7.80
C GLY A 703 -19.21 19.63 -6.90
N ILE A 704 -19.55 19.54 -5.62
CA ILE A 704 -18.67 19.06 -4.55
C ILE A 704 -18.29 17.59 -4.81
N ARG A 705 -17.06 17.20 -4.45
CA ARG A 705 -16.55 15.83 -4.52
C ARG A 705 -15.97 15.42 -3.17
N PRO A 706 -15.97 14.12 -2.82
CA PRO A 706 -15.30 13.62 -1.63
C PRO A 706 -13.81 14.00 -1.66
N ARG A 707 -13.22 14.37 -0.51
CA ARG A 707 -11.79 14.68 -0.50
C ARG A 707 -10.95 13.40 -0.58
N PRO A 708 -9.88 13.39 -1.38
CA PRO A 708 -8.91 12.31 -1.39
C PRO A 708 -8.05 12.32 -0.12
N ASN A 709 -7.78 11.15 0.45
CA ASN A 709 -6.86 11.00 1.59
C ASN A 709 -5.39 11.14 1.14
N ASP A 710 -4.55 11.76 1.98
CA ASP A 710 -3.11 11.94 1.74
C ASP A 710 -2.35 10.60 1.62
N ASP A 711 -2.88 9.53 2.22
CA ASP A 711 -2.32 8.18 2.14
C ASP A 711 -2.54 7.47 0.80
N MET A 712 -3.34 8.05 -0.11
CA MET A 712 -3.68 7.46 -1.40
C MET A 712 -2.52 7.66 -2.41
N PRO A 713 -2.06 6.60 -3.11
CA PRO A 713 -1.06 6.74 -4.16
C PRO A 713 -1.52 7.72 -5.25
N ILE A 714 -0.61 8.59 -5.71
CA ILE A 714 -0.90 9.66 -6.68
C ILE A 714 -1.61 9.14 -7.93
N SER A 715 -1.18 7.99 -8.44
CA SER A 715 -1.78 7.34 -9.62
C SER A 715 -3.21 6.87 -9.38
N VAL A 716 -3.55 6.41 -8.17
CA VAL A 716 -4.91 5.99 -7.81
C VAL A 716 -5.79 7.22 -7.62
N ARG A 717 -5.24 8.26 -6.98
CA ARG A 717 -5.91 9.55 -6.83
C ARG A 717 -6.26 10.17 -8.18
N GLN A 718 -5.30 10.22 -9.11
CA GLN A 718 -5.54 10.65 -10.48
C GLN A 718 -6.63 9.82 -11.17
N CYS A 719 -6.59 8.49 -11.01
CA CYS A 719 -7.61 7.63 -11.59
C CYS A 719 -9.01 7.93 -11.04
N MET A 720 -9.12 8.13 -9.73
CA MET A 720 -10.38 8.50 -9.07
C MET A 720 -10.88 9.87 -9.53
N GLU A 721 -9.97 10.86 -9.60
CA GLU A 721 -10.30 12.23 -9.98
C GLU A 721 -10.82 12.35 -11.42
N ILE A 722 -10.26 11.58 -12.35
CA ILE A 722 -10.74 11.53 -13.74
C ILE A 722 -12.04 10.69 -13.83
N ALA A 723 -12.15 9.61 -13.06
CA ALA A 723 -13.31 8.70 -13.10
C ALA A 723 -14.62 9.33 -12.59
N TRP A 724 -14.59 10.26 -11.64
CA TRP A 724 -15.80 10.97 -11.19
C TRP A 724 -16.06 12.32 -11.89
N GLY A 725 -15.46 12.51 -13.08
CA GLY A 725 -15.63 13.69 -13.91
C GLY A 725 -17.12 14.05 -14.12
N HIS A 726 -17.41 15.35 -14.22
CA HIS A 726 -18.79 15.83 -14.34
C HIS A 726 -19.45 15.35 -15.63
N SER A 727 -18.74 15.42 -16.76
CA SER A 727 -19.22 14.92 -18.05
C SER A 727 -18.97 13.42 -18.18
N PRO A 728 -19.94 12.63 -18.71
CA PRO A 728 -19.73 11.21 -18.97
C PRO A 728 -18.62 10.91 -19.99
N GLU A 729 -18.40 11.82 -20.95
CA GLU A 729 -17.42 11.67 -22.04
C GLU A 729 -15.97 11.81 -21.58
N ASP A 730 -15.74 12.59 -20.52
CA ASP A 730 -14.41 12.82 -19.94
C ASP A 730 -13.92 11.63 -19.09
N ARG A 731 -14.83 10.69 -18.75
CA ARG A 731 -14.51 9.56 -17.86
C ARG A 731 -13.77 8.46 -18.62
N PRO A 732 -12.73 7.84 -18.01
CA PRO A 732 -11.95 6.81 -18.65
C PRO A 732 -12.71 5.48 -18.68
N ASN A 733 -12.40 4.62 -19.65
CA ASN A 733 -12.96 3.28 -19.71
C ASN A 733 -12.24 2.35 -18.71
N PHE A 734 -12.88 1.26 -18.27
CA PHE A 734 -12.28 0.32 -17.30
C PHE A 734 -10.96 -0.31 -17.79
N GLU A 735 -10.74 -0.41 -19.11
CA GLU A 735 -9.44 -0.82 -19.65
C GLU A 735 -8.31 0.19 -19.32
N GLN A 736 -8.60 1.48 -19.45
CA GLN A 736 -7.67 2.56 -19.12
C GLN A 736 -7.45 2.61 -17.59
N ILE A 737 -8.52 2.49 -16.80
CA ILE A 737 -8.47 2.42 -15.34
C ILE A 737 -7.58 1.26 -14.88
N MET A 738 -7.74 0.06 -15.43
CA MET A 738 -6.87 -1.08 -15.10
C MET A 738 -5.39 -0.79 -15.44
N LYS A 739 -5.11 -0.14 -16.58
CA LYS A 739 -3.75 0.24 -16.96
C LYS A 739 -3.17 1.27 -15.97
N MET A 740 -3.98 2.22 -15.50
CA MET A 740 -3.57 3.21 -14.50
C MET A 740 -3.31 2.58 -13.12
N LEU A 741 -4.20 1.70 -12.65
CA LEU A 741 -4.04 1.00 -11.37
C LEU A 741 -2.86 0.02 -11.39
N LYS A 742 -2.64 -0.72 -12.47
CA LYS A 742 -1.49 -1.63 -12.58
C LYS A 742 -0.14 -0.92 -12.56
N ARG A 743 -0.05 0.32 -13.08
CA ARG A 743 1.19 1.14 -12.98
C ARG A 743 1.55 1.50 -11.54
N SER A 744 0.57 1.47 -10.64
CA SER A 744 0.76 1.77 -9.21
C SER A 744 1.17 0.55 -8.37
N SER A 745 1.17 -0.65 -8.96
CA SER A 745 1.59 -1.89 -8.29
C SER A 745 3.03 -2.23 -8.69
N PRO A 746 4.05 -1.96 -7.85
CA PRO A 746 5.43 -2.34 -8.14
C PRO A 746 5.66 -3.86 -8.06
N THR A 747 4.75 -4.62 -7.47
CA THR A 747 4.88 -6.06 -7.23
C THR A 747 3.65 -6.85 -7.68
N THR A 748 3.87 -7.99 -8.33
CA THR A 748 2.85 -8.99 -8.69
C THR A 748 2.65 -10.02 -7.59
N LYS A 749 2.81 -9.64 -6.32
CA LYS A 749 2.64 -10.57 -5.19
C LYS A 749 1.15 -10.81 -4.94
N SER A 750 0.81 -12.04 -4.55
CA SER A 750 -0.57 -12.40 -4.22
C SER A 750 -1.03 -11.68 -2.95
N VAL A 751 -2.32 -11.41 -2.82
CA VAL A 751 -2.93 -10.81 -1.62
C VAL A 751 -2.58 -11.59 -0.35
N LEU A 752 -2.48 -12.91 -0.46
CA LEU A 752 -2.10 -13.79 0.65
C LEU A 752 -0.65 -13.58 1.09
N ASP A 753 0.26 -13.28 0.17
CA ASP A 753 1.67 -13.03 0.47
C ASP A 753 1.82 -11.69 1.22
N SER A 754 1.05 -10.67 0.80
CA SER A 754 0.99 -9.38 1.50
C SER A 754 0.42 -9.51 2.91
N MET A 755 -0.64 -10.32 3.08
CA MET A 755 -1.20 -10.58 4.40
C MET A 755 -0.21 -11.36 5.29
N MET A 756 0.49 -12.35 4.76
CA MET A 756 1.54 -13.04 5.52
C MET A 756 2.66 -12.10 5.95
N GLU A 757 3.15 -11.24 5.05
CA GLU A 757 4.20 -10.26 5.34
C GLU A 757 3.78 -9.30 6.47
N THR A 758 2.54 -8.79 6.45
CA THR A 758 2.03 -7.96 7.55
C THR A 758 1.84 -8.71 8.87
N ILE A 759 1.50 -10.00 8.81
CA ILE A 759 1.38 -10.84 10.01
C ILE A 759 2.77 -11.10 10.59
N GLU A 760 3.77 -11.37 9.74
CA GLU A 760 5.16 -11.54 10.13
C GLU A 760 5.70 -10.27 10.81
N GLU A 761 5.50 -9.10 10.20
CA GLU A 761 5.87 -7.81 10.80
C GLU A 761 5.19 -7.59 12.17
N TYR A 762 3.89 -7.87 12.26
CA TYR A 762 3.16 -7.73 13.52
C TYR A 762 3.62 -8.72 14.59
N THR A 763 3.98 -9.96 14.21
CA THR A 763 4.53 -10.93 15.15
C THR A 763 5.87 -10.48 15.72
N VAL A 764 6.75 -9.92 14.88
CA VAL A 764 8.04 -9.37 15.35
C VAL A 764 7.84 -8.21 16.32
N LEU A 765 6.94 -7.28 16.00
CA LEU A 765 6.61 -6.16 16.90
C LEU A 765 5.99 -6.63 18.23
N LEU A 766 5.19 -7.69 18.20
CA LEU A 766 4.63 -8.28 19.41
C LEU A 766 5.71 -8.94 20.26
N GLU A 767 6.65 -9.65 19.67
CA GLU A 767 7.79 -10.25 20.38
C GLU A 767 8.60 -9.17 21.09
N GLU A 768 8.92 -8.07 20.40
CA GLU A 768 9.65 -6.94 21.00
C GLU A 768 8.90 -6.33 22.20
N ARG A 769 7.57 -6.13 22.08
CA ARG A 769 6.75 -5.61 23.18
C ARG A 769 6.63 -6.60 24.34
N ILE A 770 6.59 -7.90 24.06
CA ILE A 770 6.58 -8.95 25.10
C ILE A 770 7.90 -8.92 25.87
N ASP A 771 9.03 -8.74 25.18
CA ASP A 771 10.34 -8.62 25.81
C ASP A 771 10.42 -7.39 26.73
N GLU A 772 9.95 -6.23 26.26
CA GLU A 772 9.86 -5.01 27.08
C GLU A 772 9.05 -5.23 28.37
N LYS A 773 7.84 -5.81 28.24
CA LYS A 773 6.97 -6.08 29.40
C LYS A 773 7.55 -7.12 30.35
N THR A 774 8.30 -8.09 29.82
CA THR A 774 8.99 -9.09 30.64
C THR A 774 10.11 -8.47 31.46
N VAL A 775 10.85 -7.50 30.90
CA VAL A 775 11.86 -6.71 31.63
C VAL A 775 11.22 -5.90 32.75
N GLU A 776 10.13 -5.17 32.47
CA GLU A 776 9.40 -4.38 33.48
C GLU A 776 8.87 -5.26 34.63
N TYR A 777 8.29 -6.42 34.29
CA TYR A 777 7.81 -7.39 35.27
C TYR A 777 8.95 -7.92 36.16
N ASN A 778 10.12 -8.23 35.57
CA ASN A 778 11.29 -8.69 36.32
C ASN A 778 11.83 -7.62 37.28
N MET A 779 11.88 -6.36 36.86
CA MET A 779 12.24 -5.23 37.75
C MET A 779 11.25 -5.11 38.91
N THR A 780 9.95 -5.26 38.64
CA THR A 780 8.90 -5.21 39.66
C THR A 780 9.03 -6.36 40.66
N ILE A 781 9.31 -7.59 40.20
CA ILE A 781 9.60 -8.73 41.07
C ILE A 781 10.79 -8.44 41.98
N GLN A 782 11.90 -7.94 41.43
CA GLN A 782 13.09 -7.62 42.22
C GLN A 782 12.78 -6.58 43.29
N HIS A 783 12.01 -5.55 42.93
CA HIS A 783 11.57 -4.53 43.87
C HIS A 783 10.68 -5.10 44.98
N LEU A 784 9.71 -5.96 44.63
CA LEU A 784 8.85 -6.63 45.62
C LEU A 784 9.64 -7.55 46.55
N GLN A 785 10.63 -8.28 46.02
CA GLN A 785 11.51 -9.11 46.84
C GLN A 785 12.33 -8.28 47.82
N HIS A 786 12.82 -7.10 47.40
CA HIS A 786 13.53 -6.18 48.27
C HIS A 786 12.61 -5.66 49.41
N ILE A 787 11.39 -5.25 49.08
CA ILE A 787 10.39 -4.82 50.05
C ILE A 787 10.06 -5.97 51.02
N LEU A 788 9.80 -7.18 50.53
CA LEU A 788 9.47 -8.34 51.37
C LEU A 788 10.60 -8.64 52.35
N ASN A 789 11.86 -8.62 51.90
CA ASN A 789 13.04 -8.82 52.75
C ASN A 789 13.19 -7.75 53.83
N THR A 790 12.56 -6.58 53.68
CA THR A 790 12.56 -5.51 54.68
C THR A 790 11.55 -5.80 55.81
N TYR A 791 10.42 -6.45 55.51
CA TYR A 791 9.34 -6.67 56.48
C TYR A 791 9.30 -8.08 57.07
N LEU A 792 9.86 -9.08 56.39
CA LEU A 792 9.83 -10.48 56.82
C LEU A 792 11.24 -11.09 56.81
N PRO A 793 11.56 -11.98 57.77
CA PRO A 793 12.82 -12.72 57.75
C PRO A 793 12.95 -13.63 56.51
N LYS A 794 14.16 -13.68 55.93
CA LYS A 794 14.51 -14.51 54.75
C LYS A 794 14.06 -15.99 54.86
N PRO A 795 14.16 -16.69 56.01
CA PRO A 795 13.71 -18.08 56.13
C PRO A 795 12.20 -18.26 55.92
N ILE A 796 11.43 -17.26 56.35
CA ILE A 796 9.96 -17.24 56.27
C ILE A 796 9.56 -16.93 54.82
N ILE A 797 10.22 -15.95 54.19
CA ILE A 797 10.01 -15.62 52.78
C ILE A 797 10.29 -16.83 51.89
N ASN A 798 11.43 -17.52 52.08
CA ASN A 798 11.78 -18.71 51.31
C ASN A 798 10.81 -19.88 51.52
N SER A 799 10.13 -19.94 52.66
CA SER A 799 9.11 -20.96 52.92
C SER A 799 7.77 -20.59 52.26
N LEU A 800 7.42 -19.29 52.27
CA LEU A 800 6.22 -18.74 51.63
C LEU A 800 6.30 -18.77 50.10
N THR A 801 7.44 -18.39 49.52
CA THR A 801 7.66 -18.43 48.05
C THR A 801 7.62 -19.85 47.50
N ASN A 802 8.02 -20.84 48.31
CA ASN A 802 7.90 -22.26 47.98
C ASN A 802 6.51 -22.86 48.29
N GLY A 803 5.52 -22.03 48.63
CA GLY A 803 4.13 -22.46 48.85
C GLY A 803 3.91 -23.37 50.07
N LYS A 804 4.87 -23.43 51.01
CA LYS A 804 4.75 -24.27 52.21
C LYS A 804 3.95 -23.54 53.29
N THR A 805 2.98 -24.23 53.89
CA THR A 805 2.25 -23.71 55.05
C THR A 805 3.18 -23.65 56.26
N ILE A 806 3.28 -22.47 56.88
CA ILE A 806 4.11 -22.26 58.08
C ILE A 806 3.37 -22.85 59.28
N GLY A 807 3.80 -24.04 59.72
CA GLY A 807 3.36 -24.67 60.97
C GLY A 807 4.19 -24.21 62.17
N VAL A 808 3.58 -24.23 63.37
CA VAL A 808 4.20 -23.82 64.65
C VAL A 808 5.53 -24.56 64.85
N ARG A 809 6.65 -23.84 64.80
CA ARG A 809 7.99 -24.41 65.00
C ARG A 809 8.68 -23.69 66.16
N ARG A 810 9.24 -24.43 67.11
CA ARG A 810 10.15 -23.84 68.11
C ARG A 810 11.41 -23.40 67.38
N ILE A 811 11.54 -22.09 67.15
CA ILE A 811 12.79 -21.49 66.70
C ILE A 811 13.73 -21.49 67.91
N GLY A 812 15.03 -21.72 67.69
CA GLY A 812 16.04 -21.89 68.74
C GLY A 812 16.15 -20.70 69.72
N PRO A 813 17.09 -20.74 70.68
CA PRO A 813 17.23 -19.67 71.65
C PRO A 813 17.74 -18.37 70.97
N VAL A 814 17.10 -17.24 71.26
CA VAL A 814 17.28 -15.96 70.57
C VAL A 814 17.61 -14.85 71.57
N GLY A 815 18.45 -13.90 71.16
CA GLY A 815 18.74 -12.69 71.93
C GLY A 815 17.76 -11.57 71.57
N PHE A 816 17.14 -10.94 72.57
CA PHE A 816 16.27 -9.77 72.37
C PHE A 816 16.92 -8.54 73.00
N ILE A 817 17.04 -7.48 72.23
CA ILE A 817 17.50 -6.16 72.70
C ILE A 817 16.38 -5.16 72.47
N TYR A 818 16.00 -4.45 73.52
CA TYR A 818 14.99 -3.40 73.46
C TYR A 818 15.64 -2.06 73.78
N ILE A 819 15.35 -1.08 72.95
CA ILE A 819 15.77 0.30 73.15
C ILE A 819 14.52 1.15 73.34
N ASP A 820 14.43 1.82 74.49
CA ASP A 820 13.41 2.83 74.80
C ASP A 820 14.02 4.22 74.62
N VAL A 821 13.39 5.06 73.80
CA VAL A 821 13.79 6.44 73.54
C VAL A 821 12.78 7.37 74.19
N ARG A 822 13.11 7.91 75.36
CA ARG A 822 12.24 8.85 76.08
C ARG A 822 12.47 10.28 75.61
N ASN A 823 11.45 11.11 75.78
CA ASN A 823 11.42 12.52 75.36
C ASN A 823 11.51 12.74 73.84
N PHE A 824 11.21 11.72 73.02
CA PHE A 824 11.19 11.84 71.56
C PHE A 824 10.26 12.97 71.08
N HIS A 825 9.16 13.26 71.80
CA HIS A 825 8.26 14.37 71.52
C HIS A 825 8.92 15.78 71.64
N TYR A 826 10.03 15.94 72.36
CA TYR A 826 10.76 17.22 72.39
C TYR A 826 11.55 17.48 71.10
N LEU A 827 12.01 16.43 70.40
CA LEU A 827 12.61 16.56 69.06
C LEU A 827 11.59 17.08 68.03
N THR A 828 10.32 16.67 68.16
CA THR A 828 9.25 17.12 67.26
C THR A 828 8.83 18.57 67.55
N ALA A 829 8.86 18.99 68.82
CA ALA A 829 8.37 20.30 69.27
C ALA A 829 9.35 21.50 69.10
N GLY A 830 10.68 21.30 69.02
CA GLY A 830 11.65 22.39 69.27
C GLY A 830 12.45 23.02 68.11
N ILE A 831 12.38 22.55 66.85
CA ILE A 831 13.29 23.02 65.77
C ILE A 831 12.51 23.48 64.51
N LYS A 832 12.82 24.69 63.99
CA LYS A 832 12.10 25.39 62.91
C LYS A 832 12.31 24.86 61.47
N LYS A 833 13.29 23.98 61.20
CA LYS A 833 13.54 23.40 59.85
C LYS A 833 13.26 21.89 59.85
N ILE A 834 12.28 21.44 59.07
CA ILE A 834 11.81 20.04 58.98
C ILE A 834 12.85 19.12 58.31
N ASN A 835 13.53 19.57 57.25
CA ASN A 835 14.48 18.74 56.48
C ASN A 835 15.70 18.29 57.30
N ASN A 836 16.20 19.14 58.21
CA ASN A 836 17.31 18.75 59.09
C ASN A 836 16.89 17.73 60.16
N LYS A 837 15.61 17.73 60.58
CA LYS A 837 15.06 16.70 61.49
C LYS A 837 15.01 15.34 60.80
N ILE A 838 14.49 15.32 59.57
CA ILE A 838 14.37 14.10 58.77
C ILE A 838 15.77 13.52 58.53
N LYS A 839 16.73 14.33 58.06
CA LYS A 839 18.11 13.86 57.81
C LYS A 839 18.82 13.34 59.07
N SER A 840 18.54 13.90 60.25
CA SER A 840 19.12 13.42 61.52
C SER A 840 18.50 12.09 61.98
N ILE A 841 17.19 11.93 61.79
CA ILE A 841 16.47 10.69 62.10
C ILE A 841 16.85 9.60 61.09
N GLU A 842 16.96 9.93 59.79
CA GLU A 842 17.43 9.03 58.74
C GLU A 842 18.87 8.58 59.00
N ASN A 843 19.77 9.48 59.39
CA ASN A 843 21.14 9.12 59.78
C ASN A 843 21.17 8.21 61.02
N PHE A 844 20.27 8.42 61.99
CA PHE A 844 20.14 7.55 63.15
C PHE A 844 19.64 6.17 62.75
N HIS A 845 18.59 6.11 61.92
CA HIS A 845 18.02 4.86 61.43
C HIS A 845 19.03 4.09 60.56
N SER A 846 19.70 4.75 59.62
CA SER A 846 20.74 4.13 58.76
C SER A 846 21.88 3.52 59.59
N ARG A 847 22.32 4.18 60.67
CA ARG A 847 23.36 3.64 61.57
C ARG A 847 22.86 2.44 62.39
N LEU A 848 21.61 2.48 62.85
CA LEU A 848 20.99 1.33 63.52
C LEU A 848 20.82 0.15 62.55
N THR A 849 20.44 0.41 61.29
CA THR A 849 20.34 -0.60 60.23
C THR A 849 21.70 -1.19 59.89
N GLY A 850 22.74 -0.37 59.73
CA GLY A 850 24.10 -0.86 59.47
C GLY A 850 24.66 -1.75 60.60
N LEU A 851 24.39 -1.38 61.86
CA LEU A 851 24.79 -2.21 63.01
C LEU A 851 23.94 -3.49 63.11
N ALA A 852 22.67 -3.45 62.70
CA ALA A 852 21.85 -4.65 62.61
C ALA A 852 22.37 -5.61 61.52
N GLU A 853 22.84 -5.10 60.38
CA GLU A 853 23.45 -5.91 59.33
C GLU A 853 24.77 -6.57 59.79
N GLU A 854 25.65 -5.83 60.47
CA GLU A 854 26.91 -6.35 61.02
C GLU A 854 26.68 -7.56 61.95
N PHE A 855 25.69 -7.48 62.83
CA PHE A 855 25.33 -8.55 63.77
C PHE A 855 24.26 -9.52 63.25
N SER A 856 23.85 -9.39 61.98
CA SER A 856 22.75 -10.20 61.39
C SER A 856 21.46 -10.18 62.24
N ALA A 857 21.16 -9.03 62.85
CA ALA A 857 20.01 -8.81 63.72
C ALA A 857 18.79 -8.36 62.92
N PHE A 858 17.62 -8.92 63.22
CA PHE A 858 16.35 -8.48 62.64
C PHE A 858 15.78 -7.31 63.44
N ILE A 859 15.40 -6.24 62.75
CA ILE A 859 14.78 -5.05 63.38
C ILE A 859 13.27 -5.24 63.39
N TYR A 860 12.68 -5.23 64.59
CA TYR A 860 11.25 -5.22 64.79
C TYR A 860 10.88 -3.89 65.47
N SER A 861 10.33 -2.95 64.69
CA SER A 861 9.83 -1.68 65.25
C SER A 861 8.37 -1.83 65.66
N ILE A 862 8.08 -1.49 66.92
CA ILE A 862 6.70 -1.46 67.44
C ILE A 862 6.17 -0.03 67.47
N SER A 863 7.06 0.98 67.55
CA SER A 863 6.71 2.41 67.57
C SER A 863 7.95 3.27 67.28
N PHE A 864 7.78 4.56 66.94
CA PHE A 864 8.89 5.50 66.72
C PHE A 864 9.79 5.70 67.97
N ASP A 865 9.24 5.45 69.15
CA ASP A 865 9.91 5.68 70.43
C ASP A 865 10.59 4.40 70.97
N SER A 866 10.39 3.25 70.32
CA SER A 866 11.04 2.00 70.75
C SER A 866 11.36 1.02 69.61
N VAL A 867 12.59 0.50 69.66
CA VAL A 867 13.13 -0.42 68.66
C VAL A 867 13.53 -1.73 69.33
N VAL A 868 13.09 -2.85 68.77
CA VAL A 868 13.47 -4.20 69.19
C VAL A 868 14.41 -4.80 68.16
N PHE A 869 15.55 -5.32 68.61
CA PHE A 869 16.45 -6.14 67.79
C PHE A 869 16.38 -7.59 68.23
N ILE A 870 16.37 -8.49 67.25
CA ILE A 870 16.25 -9.93 67.46
C ILE A 870 17.45 -10.61 66.79
N LEU A 871 18.29 -11.28 67.59
CA LEU A 871 19.54 -11.91 67.13
C LEU A 871 19.42 -13.44 67.12
N GLY A 872 19.92 -14.06 66.05
CA GLY A 872 20.05 -15.51 65.94
C GLY A 872 18.95 -16.23 65.17
N MET A 873 18.08 -15.50 64.43
CA MET A 873 16.99 -16.10 63.64
C MET A 873 17.46 -16.91 62.42
N ASP A 874 18.59 -16.53 61.80
CA ASP A 874 19.08 -17.14 60.54
C ASP A 874 20.06 -18.30 60.74
N ARG A 875 20.54 -18.52 61.97
CA ARG A 875 21.56 -19.54 62.31
C ARG A 875 20.94 -20.72 63.04
N ALA A 876 20.14 -21.50 62.32
CA ALA A 876 19.39 -22.60 62.92
C ALA A 876 20.24 -23.77 63.46
N GLU A 877 21.52 -23.94 63.07
CA GLU A 877 22.24 -25.20 63.40
C GLU A 877 23.73 -25.10 63.75
N LYS A 878 24.36 -23.91 63.82
CA LYS A 878 25.80 -23.80 64.17
C LYS A 878 26.05 -22.65 65.15
N GLY A 879 26.04 -22.96 66.46
CA GLY A 879 26.63 -22.11 67.51
C GLY A 879 25.67 -21.43 68.50
N ALA A 880 24.75 -22.15 69.14
CA ALA A 880 23.84 -21.59 70.16
C ALA A 880 24.53 -20.91 71.37
N ASN A 881 25.83 -21.12 71.55
CA ASN A 881 26.61 -20.52 72.64
C ASN A 881 27.18 -19.13 72.30
N SER A 882 27.26 -18.70 71.04
CA SER A 882 27.79 -17.35 70.70
C SER A 882 26.74 -16.24 70.81
N ILE A 883 25.44 -16.58 70.72
CA ILE A 883 24.33 -15.61 70.71
C ILE A 883 24.30 -14.74 71.98
N PRO A 884 24.46 -15.26 73.22
CA PRO A 884 24.54 -14.42 74.42
C PRO A 884 25.71 -13.44 74.41
N PHE A 885 26.86 -13.85 73.86
CA PHE A 885 28.08 -13.04 73.76
C PHE A 885 27.91 -11.91 72.74
N GLU A 886 27.37 -12.23 71.56
CA GLU A 886 27.06 -11.26 70.51
C GLU A 886 25.99 -10.25 70.97
N THR A 887 24.95 -10.72 71.67
CA THR A 887 23.90 -9.85 72.25
C THR A 887 24.48 -8.85 73.26
N ALA A 888 25.41 -9.30 74.12
CA ALA A 888 26.09 -8.43 75.08
C ALA A 888 27.00 -7.40 74.38
N ASN A 889 27.74 -7.81 73.35
CA ASN A 889 28.65 -6.94 72.61
C ASN A 889 27.88 -5.88 71.80
N MET A 890 26.80 -6.27 71.14
CA MET A 890 25.91 -5.35 70.41
C MET A 890 25.32 -4.29 71.36
N CYS A 891 24.89 -4.68 72.57
CA CYS A 891 24.40 -3.73 73.58
C CYS A 891 25.46 -2.70 74.00
N LEU A 892 26.72 -3.13 74.16
CA LEU A 892 27.82 -2.24 74.52
C LEU A 892 28.22 -1.30 73.37
N GLN A 893 28.26 -1.80 72.13
CA GLN A 893 28.51 -0.96 70.95
C GLN A 893 27.38 0.05 70.72
N LEU A 894 26.12 -0.36 70.87
CA LEU A 894 24.97 0.54 70.85
C LEU A 894 25.11 1.64 71.91
N ASN A 895 25.50 1.28 73.15
CA ASN A 895 25.75 2.25 74.21
C ASN A 895 26.90 3.21 73.86
N LYS A 896 27.98 2.73 73.21
CA LYS A 896 29.10 3.58 72.73
C LYS A 896 28.67 4.55 71.63
N ILE A 897 27.86 4.10 70.68
CA ILE A 897 27.32 4.93 69.59
C ILE A 897 26.42 6.04 70.14
N ILE A 898 25.54 5.68 71.09
CA ILE A 898 24.65 6.64 71.75
C ILE A 898 25.47 7.64 72.59
N LYS A 899 26.51 7.19 73.33
CA LYS A 899 27.35 8.07 74.16
C LYS A 899 28.26 9.02 73.38
N ASN A 900 28.87 8.57 72.29
CA ASN A 900 29.93 9.34 71.59
C ASN A 900 29.40 10.28 70.50
N LYS A 901 28.26 9.98 69.85
CA LYS A 901 27.84 10.70 68.63
C LYS A 901 26.43 11.28 68.66
N ILE A 902 25.62 11.01 69.69
CA ILE A 902 24.22 11.46 69.76
C ILE A 902 23.96 12.09 71.14
N ARG A 903 24.33 13.37 71.31
CA ARG A 903 23.87 14.18 72.46
C ARG A 903 22.98 15.34 72.01
N PRO A 904 21.69 15.12 71.75
CA PRO A 904 20.69 16.12 72.10
C PRO A 904 20.58 16.14 73.64
N LYS A 905 20.69 17.31 74.27
CA LYS A 905 20.66 17.46 75.74
C LYS A 905 19.36 16.95 76.41
N ASP A 906 18.36 16.57 75.61
CA ASP A 906 16.98 16.38 76.07
C ASP A 906 16.42 14.95 75.87
N LEU A 907 17.18 14.00 75.27
CA LEU A 907 16.73 12.61 75.07
C LEU A 907 17.40 11.64 76.05
N GLU A 908 16.58 10.79 76.67
CA GLU A 908 17.04 9.72 77.55
C GLU A 908 16.86 8.37 76.86
N PHE A 909 17.95 7.59 76.76
CA PHE A 909 17.93 6.24 76.18
C PHE A 909 18.09 5.19 77.29
N SER A 910 17.29 4.14 77.22
CA SER A 910 17.51 2.92 78.01
C SER A 910 17.63 1.69 77.11
N ILE A 911 18.63 0.85 77.37
CA ILE A 911 18.89 -0.37 76.60
C ILE A 911 18.72 -1.56 77.55
N CYS A 912 17.81 -2.47 77.20
CA CYS A 912 17.54 -3.68 77.96
C CYS A 912 17.71 -4.91 77.07
N ALA A 913 18.42 -5.93 77.55
CA ALA A 913 18.60 -7.17 76.83
C ALA A 913 18.17 -8.40 77.63
N THR A 914 17.54 -9.34 76.93
CA THR A 914 17.20 -10.67 77.45
C THR A 914 17.58 -11.76 76.47
N PHE A 915 17.60 -12.98 76.99
CA PHE A 915 17.84 -14.19 76.22
C PHE A 915 16.74 -15.17 76.58
N ASP A 916 15.92 -15.52 75.59
CA ASP A 916 14.79 -16.42 75.80
C ASP A 916 14.52 -17.24 74.53
N VAL A 917 13.69 -18.26 74.65
CA VAL A 917 13.28 -19.10 73.51
C VAL A 917 12.08 -18.46 72.83
N LEU A 918 12.13 -18.36 71.50
CA LEU A 918 11.05 -17.75 70.73
C LEU A 918 9.84 -18.71 70.68
N HIS A 919 8.71 -18.27 71.24
CA HIS A 919 7.45 -19.01 71.27
C HIS A 919 6.42 -18.39 70.33
N ASP A 920 5.97 -19.17 69.34
CA ASP A 920 5.14 -18.70 68.21
C ASP A 920 3.67 -18.38 68.54
N LYS A 921 3.17 -18.58 69.77
CA LYS A 921 1.76 -18.28 70.13
C LYS A 921 1.56 -17.87 71.59
N VAL A 922 1.19 -16.61 71.81
CA VAL A 922 0.27 -16.21 72.88
C VAL A 922 -0.86 -15.40 72.24
N LEU A 923 -2.07 -15.94 72.25
CA LEU A 923 -3.27 -15.19 71.87
C LEU A 923 -3.58 -14.22 73.01
N ASP A 924 -3.48 -12.92 72.76
CA ASP A 924 -4.08 -11.94 73.68
C ASP A 924 -5.62 -12.06 73.61
N LYS A 925 -6.31 -11.64 74.68
CA LYS A 925 -7.78 -11.66 74.78
C LYS A 925 -8.49 -10.84 73.68
N SER A 926 -7.72 -10.05 72.92
CA SER A 926 -8.16 -9.24 71.80
C SER A 926 -8.02 -9.92 70.41
N GLY A 927 -7.54 -11.16 70.34
CA GLY A 927 -7.48 -11.93 69.08
C GLY A 927 -6.36 -11.54 68.12
N ARG A 928 -5.36 -10.75 68.55
CA ARG A 928 -4.21 -10.37 67.71
C ARG A 928 -3.03 -11.32 67.89
N TYR A 929 -2.34 -11.64 66.79
CA TYR A 929 -1.15 -12.50 66.79
C TYR A 929 0.06 -11.74 67.34
N GLN A 930 0.62 -12.18 68.47
CA GLN A 930 1.94 -11.74 68.93
C GLN A 930 2.95 -12.88 68.73
N ILE A 931 3.95 -12.64 67.87
CA ILE A 931 4.99 -13.61 67.48
C ILE A 931 6.07 -13.76 68.57
N PHE A 932 6.15 -12.84 69.55
CA PHE A 932 7.33 -12.69 70.43
C PHE A 932 7.11 -13.02 71.93
N GLY A 933 5.94 -13.52 72.32
CA GLY A 933 5.67 -14.11 73.64
C GLY A 933 6.00 -13.24 74.87
N SER A 934 6.06 -13.88 76.05
CA SER A 934 6.26 -13.23 77.36
C SER A 934 7.64 -12.62 77.59
N ALA A 935 8.62 -12.90 76.72
CA ALA A 935 9.97 -12.34 76.78
C ALA A 935 9.97 -10.83 76.47
N LEU A 936 9.21 -10.42 75.46
CA LEU A 936 9.06 -9.00 75.10
C LEU A 936 8.34 -8.22 76.21
N ASP A 937 7.33 -8.80 76.85
CA ASP A 937 6.64 -8.18 77.99
C ASP A 937 7.56 -7.99 79.20
N LYS A 938 8.44 -8.96 79.49
CA LYS A 938 9.44 -8.84 80.56
C LYS A 938 10.44 -7.71 80.26
N VAL A 939 10.97 -7.66 79.03
CA VAL A 939 11.97 -6.65 78.64
C VAL A 939 11.38 -5.26 78.60
N THR A 940 10.18 -5.10 78.04
CA THR A 940 9.49 -3.80 77.98
C THR A 940 9.13 -3.28 79.37
N THR A 941 8.74 -4.16 80.29
CA THR A 941 8.47 -3.78 81.69
C THR A 941 9.76 -3.30 82.40
N ILE A 942 10.87 -4.01 82.21
CA ILE A 942 12.17 -3.62 82.78
C ILE A 942 12.67 -2.29 82.19
N ALA A 943 12.54 -2.11 80.87
CA ALA A 943 12.98 -0.90 80.19
C ALA A 943 12.18 0.34 80.59
N LYS A 944 10.86 0.22 80.73
CA LYS A 944 9.99 1.31 81.20
C LYS A 944 10.25 1.70 82.66
N ALA A 945 10.73 0.77 83.49
CA ALA A 945 11.09 1.03 84.88
C ALA A 945 12.48 1.67 85.03
N ALA A 946 13.41 1.39 84.11
CA ALA A 946 14.79 1.89 84.19
C ALA A 946 14.87 3.41 84.00
N LYS A 947 15.67 4.10 84.82
CA LYS A 947 16.10 5.49 84.59
C LYS A 947 17.62 5.51 84.41
N ASN A 948 18.09 6.32 83.45
CA ASN A 948 19.49 6.53 83.05
C ASN A 948 20.08 5.55 82.02
N LEU A 949 21.13 6.05 81.34
CA LEU A 949 21.88 5.53 80.18
C LEU A 949 22.75 4.29 80.51
N HIS A 950 22.14 3.28 81.13
CA HIS A 950 22.79 2.02 81.50
C HIS A 950 22.19 0.84 80.73
N VAL A 951 23.04 -0.15 80.45
CA VAL A 951 22.64 -1.41 79.79
C VAL A 951 22.19 -2.38 80.87
N PHE A 952 20.91 -2.75 80.85
CA PHE A 952 20.32 -3.67 81.81
C PHE A 952 20.08 -5.04 81.18
N ILE A 953 20.38 -6.09 81.94
CA ILE A 953 20.33 -7.48 81.49
C ILE A 953 19.50 -8.31 82.45
N SER A 954 18.63 -9.14 81.89
CA SER A 954 17.84 -10.13 82.63
C SER A 954 18.66 -11.31 83.18
N LEU A 955 18.16 -11.96 84.23
CA LEU A 955 18.80 -13.13 84.87
C LEU A 955 19.22 -14.27 83.90
N PRO A 956 18.41 -14.68 82.90
CA PRO A 956 18.79 -15.76 81.97
C PRO A 956 20.02 -15.45 81.12
N LEU A 957 20.15 -14.20 80.68
CA LEU A 957 21.29 -13.73 79.88
C LEU A 957 22.53 -13.55 80.79
N CYS A 958 22.35 -13.03 82.00
CA CYS A 958 23.40 -12.93 83.01
C CYS A 958 24.03 -14.29 83.37
N ALA A 959 23.21 -15.33 83.56
CA ALA A 959 23.69 -16.67 83.89
C ALA A 959 24.61 -17.26 82.81
N LYS A 960 24.35 -16.96 81.53
CA LYS A 960 25.19 -17.40 80.41
C LYS A 960 26.42 -16.51 80.18
N ILE A 961 26.31 -15.20 80.43
CA ILE A 961 27.43 -14.26 80.28
C ILE A 961 28.50 -14.47 81.36
N LYS A 962 28.13 -14.90 82.57
CA LYS A 962 29.10 -15.23 83.64
C LYS A 962 30.10 -16.34 83.26
N ALA A 963 29.83 -17.11 82.21
CA ALA A 963 30.77 -18.09 81.66
C ALA A 963 31.92 -17.44 80.85
N TYR A 964 31.82 -16.14 80.52
CA TYR A 964 32.81 -15.38 79.77
C TYR A 964 33.48 -14.35 80.68
N ASP A 965 34.82 -14.40 80.79
CA ASP A 965 35.58 -13.60 81.77
C ASP A 965 35.73 -12.10 81.41
N CYS A 966 35.16 -11.69 80.26
CA CYS A 966 35.34 -10.39 79.62
C CYS A 966 34.37 -9.29 80.14
N PHE A 967 33.33 -9.66 80.87
CA PHE A 967 32.23 -8.77 81.26
C PHE A 967 32.12 -8.61 82.78
N LEU A 968 31.92 -7.38 83.24
CA LEU A 968 31.58 -7.05 84.62
C LEU A 968 30.06 -6.95 84.74
N VAL A 969 29.47 -7.73 85.64
CA VAL A 969 28.02 -7.74 85.86
C VAL A 969 27.74 -7.37 87.31
N THR A 970 27.06 -6.25 87.53
CA THR A 970 26.69 -5.76 88.88
C THR A 970 25.20 -5.94 89.12
N GLU A 971 24.82 -6.47 90.29
CA GLU A 971 23.41 -6.62 90.67
C GLU A 971 22.86 -5.28 91.16
N VAL A 972 21.73 -4.85 90.60
CA VAL A 972 21.06 -3.61 90.98
C VAL A 972 19.83 -3.96 91.81
N ILE A 973 19.93 -3.79 93.13
CA ILE A 973 18.81 -3.98 94.05
C ILE A 973 18.09 -2.65 94.19
N ASP A 974 17.08 -2.40 93.37
CA ASP A 974 16.26 -1.18 93.44
C ASP A 974 14.76 -1.52 93.54
N SER A 975 14.09 -0.87 94.50
CA SER A 975 12.66 -1.03 94.81
C SER A 975 11.71 -0.71 93.63
N GLN A 976 12.22 -0.04 92.60
CA GLN A 976 11.46 0.39 91.43
C GLN A 976 11.20 -0.72 90.39
N PHE A 977 11.86 -1.88 90.50
CA PHE A 977 11.74 -2.99 89.53
C PHE A 977 10.78 -4.12 89.97
N ASN A 978 9.82 -3.84 90.86
CA ASN A 978 8.77 -4.79 91.29
C ASN A 978 9.30 -6.20 91.66
N GLY A 979 10.46 -6.28 92.33
CA GLY A 979 11.03 -7.55 92.81
C GLY A 979 11.72 -8.42 91.75
N GLN A 980 12.04 -7.90 90.56
CA GLN A 980 12.83 -8.62 89.55
C GLN A 980 14.34 -8.34 89.68
N ASN A 981 15.17 -9.40 89.62
CA ASN A 981 16.63 -9.27 89.65
C ASN A 981 17.15 -8.75 88.30
N VAL A 982 17.58 -7.49 88.27
CA VAL A 982 18.16 -6.84 87.08
C VAL A 982 19.66 -6.62 87.29
N PHE A 983 20.44 -6.86 86.24
CA PHE A 983 21.90 -6.72 86.28
C PHE A 983 22.37 -5.63 85.33
N ARG A 984 23.37 -4.84 85.74
CA ARG A 984 24.04 -3.85 84.90
C ARG A 984 25.29 -4.46 84.26
N LEU A 985 25.44 -4.30 82.94
CA LEU A 985 26.55 -4.82 82.15
C LEU A 985 27.60 -3.73 81.86
N GLU A 986 28.87 -4.03 82.16
CA GLU A 986 30.04 -3.24 81.79
C GLU A 986 31.16 -4.15 81.25
N ARG A 987 32.11 -3.61 80.48
CA ARG A 987 33.27 -4.36 79.98
C ARG A 987 34.43 -4.24 80.98
N ARG A 988 35.13 -5.34 81.31
CA ARG A 988 36.31 -5.30 82.19
C ARG A 988 37.47 -4.62 81.44
N ASN A 989 37.93 -3.48 81.95
CA ASN A 989 39.05 -2.65 81.48
C ASN A 989 38.92 -2.05 80.05
N GLU A 990 38.41 -0.82 79.97
CA GLU A 990 38.87 0.15 78.96
C GLU A 990 39.37 1.39 79.72
N THR A 991 40.69 1.44 79.95
CA THR A 991 41.42 2.69 80.12
C THR A 991 41.20 3.54 78.87
N ILE A 992 40.86 4.80 79.08
CA ILE A 992 40.76 5.83 78.05
C ILE A 992 42.09 5.86 77.30
N ILE A 993 42.09 5.45 76.04
CA ILE A 993 43.14 5.78 75.07
C ILE A 993 42.39 6.38 73.88
N GLU A 994 42.49 7.70 73.77
CA GLU A 994 42.32 8.41 72.50
C GLU A 994 43.41 7.89 71.56
N GLU A 995 43.02 7.14 70.54
CA GLU A 995 43.87 6.90 69.38
C GLU A 995 43.05 7.18 68.13
N ASP A 996 43.57 8.15 67.38
CA ASP A 996 43.18 8.55 66.04
C ASP A 996 43.07 7.34 65.11
N ILE A 997 41.96 7.26 64.37
CA ILE A 997 41.95 6.53 63.10
C ILE A 997 41.56 7.53 62.02
N ASP A 998 42.60 7.86 61.29
CA ASP A 998 42.66 8.71 60.12
C ASP A 998 41.95 8.09 58.90
N ILE A 999 41.40 9.00 58.08
CA ILE A 999 41.26 8.95 56.61
C ILE A 999 40.17 8.03 56.01
N LEU A 1000 39.15 8.66 55.42
CA LEU A 1000 38.98 8.72 53.95
C LEU A 1000 38.09 9.91 53.59
N THR A 1001 38.75 11.02 53.32
CA THR A 1001 38.31 12.05 52.37
C THR A 1001 38.12 11.40 51.00
N LEU A 1002 36.94 11.58 50.40
CA LEU A 1002 36.79 11.57 48.95
C LEU A 1002 35.90 12.75 48.58
N ASP A 1003 36.40 13.45 47.59
CA ASP A 1003 36.17 14.84 47.24
C ASP A 1003 34.83 15.10 46.56
N GLU A 1004 34.54 16.40 46.53
CA GLU A 1004 33.62 17.07 45.63
C GLU A 1004 34.01 16.82 44.16
N ASP A 1005 33.05 17.12 43.27
CA ASP A 1005 33.16 17.27 41.82
C ASP A 1005 33.06 16.00 40.95
N ASP A 1006 31.85 15.78 40.41
CA ASP A 1006 31.66 15.94 38.96
C ASP A 1006 30.17 16.10 38.62
N GLU A 1007 29.85 17.31 38.16
CA GLU A 1007 28.66 17.64 37.41
C GLU A 1007 28.65 16.85 36.09
N HIS A 1008 27.52 16.24 35.72
CA HIS A 1008 26.97 16.24 34.36
C HIS A 1008 25.64 15.46 34.34
N ALA A 1009 24.53 16.17 34.52
CA ALA A 1009 23.23 15.74 34.03
C ALA A 1009 22.46 16.97 33.56
N GLY A 1010 22.59 17.23 32.26
CA GLY A 1010 21.77 18.19 31.53
C GLY A 1010 20.30 17.75 31.51
N SER A 1011 19.46 18.78 31.58
CA SER A 1011 18.02 18.83 31.40
C SER A 1011 17.42 17.90 30.35
N VAL A 1012 16.34 17.19 30.71
CA VAL A 1012 15.15 17.05 29.85
C VAL A 1012 13.90 17.18 30.72
N ASP A 1013 12.97 17.95 30.16
CA ASP A 1013 11.68 18.45 30.64
C ASP A 1013 10.60 17.41 30.93
N SER A 1014 9.48 17.94 31.45
CA SER A 1014 8.13 17.37 31.67
C SER A 1014 7.93 16.67 33.03
N GLY A 1015 7.01 17.08 33.92
CA GLY A 1015 5.74 17.76 33.71
C GLY A 1015 4.63 16.73 33.56
N LEU A 1016 4.08 16.23 34.68
CA LEU A 1016 2.63 16.11 34.90
C LEU A 1016 2.27 15.57 36.29
N ASP A 1017 1.26 16.22 36.87
CA ASP A 1017 0.40 15.77 37.95
C ASP A 1017 -0.16 14.35 37.75
N VAL A 1018 -0.19 13.54 38.82
CA VAL A 1018 -1.28 12.57 39.03
C VAL A 1018 -1.62 12.45 40.51
N ARG A 1019 -2.80 12.98 40.86
CA ARG A 1019 -3.60 12.61 42.05
C ARG A 1019 -3.98 11.13 41.96
N ILE A 1020 -3.75 10.35 43.00
CA ILE A 1020 -4.40 9.04 43.16
C ILE A 1020 -5.29 9.09 44.41
N THR A 1021 -6.58 9.27 44.13
CA THR A 1021 -7.71 9.03 45.04
C THR A 1021 -7.99 7.53 45.17
N LYS A 1022 -8.21 7.11 46.43
CA LYS A 1022 -8.95 5.94 46.92
C LYS A 1022 -9.56 4.99 45.87
N LEU A 1023 -9.05 3.76 45.83
CA LEU A 1023 -9.78 2.58 45.37
C LEU A 1023 -10.52 1.96 46.56
N LYS A 1024 -11.83 1.83 46.40
CA LYS A 1024 -12.72 1.07 47.25
C LYS A 1024 -13.50 0.11 46.35
N ASP A 1025 -13.58 -1.12 46.83
CA ASP A 1025 -14.61 -2.13 46.58
C ASP A 1025 -14.48 -3.09 45.38
N SER A 1026 -14.69 -4.35 45.77
CA SER A 1026 -15.12 -5.56 45.06
C SER A 1026 -14.17 -6.23 44.07
N VAL A 1027 -13.38 -7.14 44.64
CA VAL A 1027 -13.21 -8.50 44.12
C VAL A 1027 -14.57 -9.21 44.19
N ASP A 1028 -15.10 -9.66 43.06
CA ASP A 1028 -15.76 -10.96 42.98
C ASP A 1028 -15.79 -11.46 41.53
N ASP A 1029 -15.60 -12.78 41.44
CA ASP A 1029 -15.85 -13.71 40.35
C ASP A 1029 -14.85 -13.87 39.16
N LYS A 1030 -14.01 -14.91 39.34
CA LYS A 1030 -13.73 -16.07 38.45
C LYS A 1030 -13.08 -15.77 37.08
N VAL A 1031 -11.83 -16.17 36.85
CA VAL A 1031 -11.31 -17.53 36.52
C VAL A 1031 -9.78 -17.37 36.43
#